data_AF-W6LAP6-F1
#
_entry.id   AF-W6LAP6-F1
#
_cell.length_a   1.000
_cell.length_b   1.000
_cell.length_c   1.000
_cell.angle_alpha   90.00
_cell.angle_beta   90.00
_cell.angle_gamma   90.00
#
_symmetry.space_group_name_H-M   'P 1'
#
loop_
_entity.id
_entity.type
_entity.pdbx_description
1 polymer ?
#
loop_
_entity_poly.entity_id
_entity_poly.type
_entity_poly.pdbx_seq_one_letter_code
_entity_poly.pdbx_strand_id
1 'polypeptide(L)'
;MDHLHLRELAYLRGYSLVQGYLGFPYFFGMAGLRAASPVLYAYCQGLLASLDGVLRAVFTTAIRSEEEFVAPPPEFDRRVDGGVEGALRGLEEAAKLPGVGPEIAARLRWRAAFLAAWEGFLTAQEPGDVVAASAIAARAAAMLDAAVFQRADEPVVADGLQRERETAFWVNVMVPTRPLAAIPFAEGMAAYRTMLRQLASLGVLPGLLGLRSVVDFVESFAAEQPLLPVRCVAVAVLFSHDANESFLYGPSIQSRILHQLARDYGSPLYDRILEGDEAMLEGVVRYRIHKTMDPLKVTPDQMLQLRLQTVEVLRHWATEAGKCILVHLETMLCNRGLAHQRLLGAIAGLAKFQELSYSTDITFFTAMQPGVGPTAGAEVMNLGTVLTFFANSYVLRTMELVLQFQVELDLLSPGEILPALWYINFIQRAQIENFSQLYLQSTTKIPEMRIKKKTRVPLYNLALTTRRAGVPDVVRINLLSAARMLTDTVFLFACLVEGKGMIDFARAPPHALISVENTFNHRMRECFGLIRSPPLSSYAQCTKARPELTGEDVAPRIPVYAQNASDVAKRAAAKARGILQQLTGNGAEPARLNAMRATLEGFERAANTTAAALGAFAAICEDPKRLAEHIAVVEKPGLPYLLNIGIQKRVKPLNVSNS
;
A
#
# COMPACT_ATOMS: atom_id res chain seq x y z
N MET A 1 18.78 -25.10 -19.40
CA MET A 1 17.66 -24.13 -19.42
C MET A 1 16.88 -24.15 -18.12
N ASP A 2 16.35 -25.30 -17.68
CA ASP A 2 15.60 -25.40 -16.40
C ASP A 2 16.42 -24.94 -15.18
N HIS A 3 17.68 -25.37 -15.04
CA HIS A 3 18.57 -24.87 -13.99
C HIS A 3 18.83 -23.34 -14.07
N LEU A 4 18.89 -22.78 -15.28
CA LEU A 4 19.08 -21.35 -15.48
C LEU A 4 17.88 -20.52 -14.99
N HIS A 5 16.65 -21.06 -15.08
CA HIS A 5 15.48 -20.40 -14.48
C HIS A 5 15.62 -20.28 -12.97
N LEU A 6 16.07 -21.34 -12.29
CA LEU A 6 16.22 -21.31 -10.83
C LEU A 6 17.29 -20.31 -10.40
N ARG A 7 18.37 -20.22 -11.17
CA ARG A 7 19.45 -19.24 -10.93
C ARG A 7 19.03 -17.80 -11.19
N GLU A 8 18.27 -17.55 -12.26
CA GLU A 8 17.67 -16.24 -12.50
C GLU A 8 16.73 -15.86 -11.37
N LEU A 9 15.81 -16.74 -10.98
CA LEU A 9 14.85 -16.48 -9.92
C LEU A 9 15.56 -16.15 -8.59
N ALA A 10 16.63 -16.87 -8.26
CA ALA A 10 17.42 -16.55 -7.08
C ALA A 10 17.96 -15.11 -7.15
N TYR A 11 18.48 -14.68 -8.29
CA TYR A 11 18.89 -13.28 -8.45
C TYR A 11 17.72 -12.30 -8.32
N LEU A 12 16.57 -12.59 -8.94
CA LEU A 12 15.37 -11.74 -8.84
C LEU A 12 14.81 -11.66 -7.40
N ARG A 13 15.09 -12.67 -6.56
CA ARG A 13 14.80 -12.69 -5.11
C ARG A 13 15.83 -11.94 -4.25
N GLY A 14 16.84 -11.31 -4.86
CA GLY A 14 17.82 -10.48 -4.17
C GLY A 14 19.10 -11.20 -3.71
N TYR A 15 19.35 -12.42 -4.21
CA TYR A 15 20.66 -13.06 -4.03
C TYR A 15 21.71 -12.41 -4.97
N SER A 16 23.00 -12.56 -4.66
CA SER A 16 24.05 -11.95 -5.49
C SER A 16 24.03 -12.50 -6.92
N LEU A 17 24.33 -11.63 -7.90
CA LEU A 17 24.42 -12.03 -9.32
C LEU A 17 25.45 -13.15 -9.52
N VAL A 18 26.53 -13.14 -8.73
CA VAL A 18 27.61 -14.14 -8.70
C VAL A 18 27.08 -15.54 -8.38
N GLN A 19 26.19 -15.64 -7.40
CA GLN A 19 25.64 -16.91 -6.95
C GLN A 19 24.43 -17.35 -7.78
N GLY A 20 23.65 -16.39 -8.31
CA GLY A 20 22.55 -16.63 -9.23
C GLY A 20 23.05 -16.83 -10.67
N TYR A 21 22.89 -15.79 -11.49
CA TYR A 21 23.13 -15.80 -12.94
C TYR A 21 24.54 -16.23 -13.38
N LEU A 22 25.58 -15.74 -12.69
CA LEU A 22 26.98 -15.93 -13.08
C LEU A 22 27.57 -17.28 -12.64
N GLY A 23 26.82 -18.08 -11.88
CA GLY A 23 27.18 -19.46 -11.59
C GLY A 23 27.26 -20.35 -12.84
N PHE A 24 26.85 -19.84 -14.00
CA PHE A 24 26.95 -20.53 -15.28
C PHE A 24 28.07 -19.95 -16.16
N PRO A 25 29.11 -20.72 -16.49
CA PRO A 25 30.35 -20.21 -17.10
C PRO A 25 30.17 -19.68 -18.53
N TYR A 26 29.09 -20.05 -19.23
CA TYR A 26 28.91 -19.66 -20.62
C TYR A 26 28.63 -18.17 -20.85
N PHE A 27 28.19 -17.44 -19.82
CA PHE A 27 28.06 -15.99 -19.91
C PHE A 27 29.42 -15.29 -20.09
N PHE A 28 30.52 -15.94 -19.70
CA PHE A 28 31.88 -15.45 -19.96
C PHE A 28 32.42 -15.87 -21.34
N GLY A 29 31.66 -16.68 -22.11
CA GLY A 29 32.12 -17.31 -23.35
C GLY A 29 31.05 -17.36 -24.45
N MET A 30 30.22 -16.32 -24.58
CA MET A 30 29.05 -16.29 -25.48
C MET A 30 29.40 -16.54 -26.96
N ALA A 31 30.57 -16.09 -27.43
CA ALA A 31 31.02 -16.35 -28.80
C ALA A 31 31.28 -17.85 -29.07
N GLY A 32 31.91 -18.54 -28.11
CA GLY A 32 32.11 -19.99 -28.19
C GLY A 32 30.80 -20.76 -28.07
N LEU A 33 29.88 -20.29 -27.20
CA LEU A 33 28.56 -20.88 -27.06
C LEU A 33 27.74 -20.79 -28.37
N ARG A 34 27.82 -19.66 -29.08
CA ARG A 34 27.14 -19.46 -30.37
C ARG A 34 27.52 -20.53 -31.40
N ALA A 35 28.81 -20.87 -31.46
CA ALA A 35 29.32 -21.90 -32.36
C ALA A 35 28.94 -23.32 -31.89
N ALA A 36 28.98 -23.59 -30.59
CA ALA A 36 28.75 -24.93 -30.04
C ALA A 36 27.27 -25.32 -29.90
N SER A 37 26.41 -24.36 -29.56
CA SER A 37 24.96 -24.59 -29.39
C SER A 37 24.17 -23.31 -29.68
N PRO A 38 23.70 -23.11 -30.92
CA PRO A 38 22.89 -21.96 -31.30
C PRO A 38 21.61 -21.83 -30.46
N VAL A 39 21.02 -22.96 -30.06
CA VAL A 39 19.80 -23.02 -29.23
C VAL A 39 20.04 -22.50 -27.81
N LEU A 40 21.10 -22.97 -27.14
CA LEU A 40 21.44 -22.49 -25.79
C LEU A 40 21.93 -21.04 -25.84
N TYR A 41 22.66 -20.66 -26.89
CA TYR A 41 23.05 -19.27 -27.13
C TYR A 41 21.85 -18.33 -27.22
N ALA A 42 20.83 -18.65 -28.03
CA ALA A 42 19.62 -17.84 -28.14
C ALA A 42 18.90 -17.71 -26.78
N TYR A 43 18.82 -18.80 -26.02
CA TYR A 43 18.25 -18.79 -24.67
C TYR A 43 19.03 -17.87 -23.70
N CYS A 44 20.36 -17.92 -23.73
CA CYS A 44 21.22 -17.05 -22.92
C CYS A 44 21.12 -15.57 -23.34
N GLN A 45 20.99 -15.27 -24.65
CA GLN A 45 20.74 -13.90 -25.14
C GLN A 45 19.41 -13.35 -24.60
N GLY A 46 18.34 -14.15 -24.61
CA GLY A 46 17.06 -13.77 -24.03
C GLY A 46 17.13 -13.50 -22.52
N LEU A 47 17.93 -14.29 -21.80
CA LEU A 47 18.21 -14.08 -20.38
C LEU A 47 18.98 -12.77 -20.12
N LEU A 48 20.03 -12.49 -20.90
CA LEU A 48 20.78 -11.23 -20.80
C LEU A 48 19.91 -10.01 -21.09
N ALA A 49 19.04 -10.09 -22.10
CA ALA A 49 18.07 -9.04 -22.39
C ALA A 49 17.08 -8.82 -21.24
N SER A 50 16.59 -9.89 -20.63
CA SER A 50 15.71 -9.81 -19.45
C SER A 50 16.43 -9.13 -18.28
N LEU A 51 17.69 -9.53 -18.05
CA LEU A 51 18.53 -8.98 -16.99
C LEU A 51 18.83 -7.49 -17.20
N ASP A 52 19.15 -7.06 -18.42
CA ASP A 52 19.37 -5.64 -18.71
C ASP A 52 18.11 -4.81 -18.46
N GLY A 53 16.93 -5.31 -18.86
CA GLY A 53 15.65 -4.69 -18.55
C GLY A 53 15.38 -4.59 -17.05
N VAL A 54 15.66 -5.66 -16.29
CA VAL A 54 15.54 -5.66 -14.82
C VAL A 54 16.46 -4.61 -14.19
N LEU A 55 17.74 -4.58 -14.60
CA LEU A 55 18.70 -3.61 -14.08
C LEU A 55 18.28 -2.18 -14.40
N ARG A 56 17.82 -1.93 -15.62
CA ARG A 56 17.29 -0.62 -16.02
C ARG A 56 16.16 -0.19 -15.07
N ALA A 57 15.15 -1.04 -14.85
CA ALA A 57 14.03 -0.72 -13.98
C ALA A 57 14.43 -0.54 -12.50
N VAL A 58 15.31 -1.42 -12.00
CA VAL A 58 15.71 -1.43 -10.59
C VAL A 58 16.60 -0.23 -10.23
N PHE A 59 17.49 0.18 -11.13
CA PHE A 59 18.44 1.26 -10.86
C PHE A 59 17.94 2.65 -11.28
N THR A 60 16.82 2.76 -11.99
CA THR A 60 16.15 4.04 -12.29
C THR A 60 15.05 4.40 -11.30
N THR A 61 14.62 3.45 -10.45
CA THR A 61 13.56 3.66 -9.46
C THR A 61 14.14 3.81 -8.05
N ALA A 62 13.51 4.64 -7.22
CA ALA A 62 13.97 4.87 -5.86
C ALA A 62 13.41 3.87 -4.84
N ILE A 63 12.56 2.92 -5.22
CA ILE A 63 11.94 1.94 -4.29
C ILE A 63 12.86 0.82 -3.79
N ARG A 64 14.11 0.80 -4.26
CA ARG A 64 15.12 -0.20 -3.91
C ARG A 64 15.75 0.12 -2.55
N SER A 65 15.87 -0.91 -1.71
CA SER A 65 16.86 -0.93 -0.63
C SER A 65 18.15 -1.58 -1.13
N GLU A 66 19.31 -1.08 -0.71
CA GLU A 66 20.61 -1.70 -1.02
C GLU A 66 20.72 -3.15 -0.49
N GLU A 67 19.88 -3.52 0.49
CA GLU A 67 19.81 -4.88 1.04
C GLU A 67 19.05 -5.88 0.16
N GLU A 68 18.23 -5.39 -0.77
CA GLU A 68 17.36 -6.20 -1.61
C GLU A 68 17.97 -6.59 -2.95
N PHE A 69 18.92 -5.80 -3.47
CA PHE A 69 19.42 -6.01 -4.82
C PHE A 69 20.83 -5.48 -5.00
N VAL A 70 21.76 -6.40 -5.28
CA VAL A 70 23.18 -6.10 -5.46
C VAL A 70 23.44 -5.71 -6.91
N ALA A 71 24.18 -4.61 -7.10
CA ALA A 71 24.61 -4.17 -8.42
C ALA A 71 25.46 -5.23 -9.13
N PRO A 72 25.30 -5.38 -10.46
CA PRO A 72 26.16 -6.25 -11.23
C PRO A 72 27.61 -5.76 -11.15
N PRO A 73 28.59 -6.67 -11.11
CA PRO A 73 30.00 -6.29 -11.19
C PRO A 73 30.28 -5.60 -12.53
N PRO A 74 31.12 -4.55 -12.57
CA PRO A 74 31.37 -3.77 -13.78
C PRO A 74 32.01 -4.59 -14.92
N GLU A 75 32.68 -5.71 -14.59
CA GLU A 75 33.33 -6.61 -15.53
C GLU A 75 32.35 -7.52 -16.29
N PHE A 76 31.07 -7.53 -15.92
CA PHE A 76 30.07 -8.37 -16.56
C PHE A 76 29.61 -7.79 -17.91
N ASP A 77 30.00 -8.45 -19.01
CA ASP A 77 29.52 -8.09 -20.35
C ASP A 77 28.04 -8.44 -20.51
N ARG A 78 27.21 -7.41 -20.67
CA ARG A 78 25.76 -7.49 -20.81
C ARG A 78 25.28 -7.27 -22.25
N ARG A 79 26.19 -7.24 -23.23
CA ARG A 79 25.83 -6.97 -24.62
C ARG A 79 24.88 -8.04 -25.16
N VAL A 80 23.75 -7.57 -25.69
CA VAL A 80 22.75 -8.39 -26.38
C VAL A 80 22.85 -8.12 -27.88
N ASP A 81 23.08 -9.16 -28.65
CA ASP A 81 23.25 -9.04 -30.10
C ASP A 81 21.93 -8.61 -30.75
N GLY A 82 21.90 -7.40 -31.33
CA GLY A 82 20.70 -6.83 -31.94
C GLY A 82 19.63 -6.35 -30.93
N GLY A 83 19.99 -6.19 -29.65
CA GLY A 83 19.08 -5.71 -28.60
C GLY A 83 17.93 -6.67 -28.29
N VAL A 84 16.88 -6.17 -27.64
CA VAL A 84 15.72 -6.98 -27.23
C VAL A 84 15.02 -7.62 -28.43
N GLU A 85 14.85 -6.88 -29.54
CA GLU A 85 14.25 -7.41 -30.77
C GLU A 85 15.09 -8.56 -31.38
N GLY A 86 16.41 -8.41 -31.38
CA GLY A 86 17.34 -9.46 -31.82
C GLY A 86 17.21 -10.73 -30.97
N ALA A 87 17.13 -10.57 -29.65
CA ALA A 87 16.94 -11.69 -28.73
C ALA A 87 15.58 -12.38 -28.92
N LEU A 88 14.48 -11.63 -29.06
CA LEU A 88 13.15 -12.19 -29.31
C LEU A 88 13.10 -13.00 -30.61
N ARG A 89 13.69 -12.45 -31.69
CA ARG A 89 13.79 -13.14 -32.97
C ARG A 89 14.63 -14.41 -32.88
N GLY A 90 15.80 -14.32 -32.24
CA GLY A 90 16.70 -15.45 -32.03
C GLY A 90 16.07 -16.59 -31.25
N LEU A 91 15.25 -16.29 -30.22
CA LEU A 91 14.51 -17.30 -29.45
C LEU A 91 13.49 -18.05 -30.32
N GLU A 92 12.73 -17.33 -31.14
CA GLU A 92 11.70 -17.92 -32.01
C GLU A 92 12.31 -18.70 -33.18
N GLU A 93 13.40 -18.20 -33.77
CA GLU A 93 14.17 -18.93 -34.80
C GLU A 93 14.78 -20.21 -34.22
N ALA A 94 15.40 -20.13 -33.04
CA ALA A 94 15.95 -21.30 -32.35
C ALA A 94 14.88 -22.35 -32.03
N ALA A 95 13.65 -21.93 -31.70
CA ALA A 95 12.53 -22.84 -31.43
C ALA A 95 12.04 -23.59 -32.67
N LYS A 96 12.41 -23.13 -33.88
CA LYS A 96 12.04 -23.73 -35.18
C LYS A 96 13.15 -24.57 -35.79
N LEU A 97 14.34 -24.62 -35.17
CA LEU A 97 15.47 -25.33 -35.75
C LEU A 97 15.20 -26.85 -35.85
N PRO A 98 15.68 -27.51 -36.93
CA PRO A 98 15.59 -28.96 -37.07
C PRO A 98 16.27 -29.67 -35.89
N GLY A 99 15.62 -30.68 -35.32
CA GLY A 99 16.15 -31.45 -34.19
C GLY A 99 15.85 -30.86 -32.80
N VAL A 100 15.18 -29.71 -32.71
CA VAL A 100 14.70 -29.16 -31.44
C VAL A 100 13.40 -29.85 -31.03
N GLY A 101 13.44 -30.58 -29.91
CA GLY A 101 12.26 -31.23 -29.33
C GLY A 101 11.21 -30.25 -28.78
N PRO A 102 9.95 -30.71 -28.60
CA PRO A 102 8.85 -29.87 -28.17
C PRO A 102 9.08 -29.22 -26.79
N GLU A 103 9.80 -29.88 -25.89
CA GLU A 103 10.10 -29.35 -24.55
C GLU A 103 11.01 -28.13 -24.64
N ILE A 104 12.07 -28.21 -25.44
CA ILE A 104 13.04 -27.12 -25.64
C ILE A 104 12.39 -25.94 -26.35
N ALA A 105 11.60 -26.20 -27.40
CA ALA A 105 10.83 -25.18 -28.09
C ALA A 105 9.87 -24.45 -27.14
N ALA A 106 9.25 -25.16 -26.20
CA ALA A 106 8.39 -24.54 -25.18
C ALA A 106 9.16 -23.61 -24.24
N ARG A 107 10.39 -23.94 -23.80
CA ARG A 107 11.23 -23.04 -22.98
C ARG A 107 11.60 -21.77 -23.72
N LEU A 108 12.00 -21.90 -24.99
CA LEU A 108 12.38 -20.76 -25.83
C LEU A 108 11.20 -19.82 -26.05
N ARG A 109 10.02 -20.36 -26.39
CA ARG A 109 8.80 -19.56 -26.57
C ARG A 109 8.33 -18.92 -25.27
N TRP A 110 8.42 -19.63 -24.15
CA TRP A 110 8.11 -19.05 -22.84
C TRP A 110 9.04 -17.88 -22.53
N ARG A 111 10.36 -18.05 -22.75
CA ARG A 111 11.35 -16.98 -22.57
C ARG A 111 11.06 -15.78 -23.46
N ALA A 112 10.67 -16.01 -24.72
CA ALA A 112 10.29 -14.93 -25.62
C ALA A 112 9.05 -14.19 -25.12
N ALA A 113 8.03 -14.91 -24.65
CA ALA A 113 6.83 -14.31 -24.07
C ALA A 113 7.13 -13.52 -22.79
N PHE A 114 8.01 -14.05 -21.91
CA PHE A 114 8.48 -13.36 -20.71
C PHE A 114 9.17 -12.04 -21.05
N LEU A 115 10.16 -12.09 -21.95
CA LEU A 115 10.93 -10.91 -22.38
C LEU A 115 10.04 -9.87 -23.08
N ALA A 116 9.12 -10.31 -23.94
CA ALA A 116 8.20 -9.42 -24.64
C ALA A 116 7.23 -8.71 -23.68
N ALA A 117 6.70 -9.42 -22.67
CA ALA A 117 5.89 -8.79 -21.63
C ALA A 117 6.70 -7.76 -20.85
N TRP A 118 7.92 -8.14 -20.43
CA TRP A 118 8.81 -7.29 -19.66
C TRP A 118 9.14 -5.98 -20.39
N GLU A 119 9.64 -6.07 -21.61
CA GLU A 119 9.99 -4.90 -22.43
C GLU A 119 8.75 -4.06 -22.74
N GLY A 120 7.60 -4.71 -23.03
CA GLY A 120 6.34 -4.03 -23.29
C GLY A 120 5.93 -3.09 -22.15
N PHE A 121 6.11 -3.49 -20.90
CA PHE A 121 5.85 -2.59 -19.77
C PHE A 121 6.86 -1.45 -19.65
N LEU A 122 8.16 -1.71 -19.85
CA LEU A 122 9.22 -0.70 -19.67
C LEU A 122 9.25 0.35 -20.77
N THR A 123 8.67 0.04 -21.93
CA THR A 123 8.65 0.91 -23.11
C THR A 123 7.28 1.50 -23.41
N ALA A 124 6.24 1.11 -22.65
CA ALA A 124 4.88 1.57 -22.83
C ALA A 124 4.77 3.08 -22.84
N GLN A 125 4.13 3.63 -23.88
CA GLN A 125 3.88 5.06 -24.07
C GLN A 125 2.41 5.42 -23.94
N GLU A 126 1.51 4.43 -24.06
CA GLU A 126 0.07 4.63 -23.96
C GLU A 126 -0.63 3.51 -23.15
N PRO A 127 -1.88 3.72 -22.69
CA PRO A 127 -2.63 2.71 -21.95
C PRO A 127 -2.73 1.36 -22.67
N GLY A 128 -2.82 1.38 -24.00
CA GLY A 128 -2.94 0.18 -24.84
C GLY A 128 -1.72 -0.73 -24.73
N ASP A 129 -0.52 -0.16 -24.62
CA ASP A 129 0.73 -0.91 -24.49
C ASP A 129 0.77 -1.72 -23.19
N VAL A 130 0.35 -1.12 -22.09
CA VAL A 130 0.29 -1.78 -20.77
C VAL A 130 -0.69 -2.94 -20.80
N VAL A 131 -1.85 -2.76 -21.44
CA VAL A 131 -2.86 -3.82 -21.60
C VAL A 131 -2.30 -4.96 -22.46
N ALA A 132 -1.62 -4.65 -23.55
CA ALA A 132 -0.99 -5.64 -24.42
C ALA A 132 0.12 -6.42 -23.69
N ALA A 133 1.02 -5.73 -22.98
CA ALA A 133 2.07 -6.35 -22.17
C ALA A 133 1.48 -7.26 -21.09
N SER A 134 0.39 -6.84 -20.45
CA SER A 134 -0.34 -7.62 -19.44
C SER A 134 -0.96 -8.89 -20.02
N ALA A 135 -1.53 -8.81 -21.22
CA ALA A 135 -2.06 -9.98 -21.93
C ALA A 135 -0.94 -10.99 -22.28
N ILE A 136 0.24 -10.50 -22.68
CA ILE A 136 1.41 -11.34 -22.92
C ILE A 136 1.88 -12.00 -21.61
N ALA A 137 1.92 -11.26 -20.50
CA ALA A 137 2.28 -11.79 -19.18
C ALA A 137 1.31 -12.89 -18.72
N ALA A 138 0.00 -12.68 -18.89
CA ALA A 138 -1.03 -13.68 -18.59
C ALA A 138 -0.86 -14.95 -19.44
N ARG A 139 -0.57 -14.78 -20.74
CA ARG A 139 -0.27 -15.91 -21.64
C ARG A 139 0.98 -16.67 -21.20
N ALA A 140 2.05 -15.95 -20.84
CA ALA A 140 3.28 -16.55 -20.34
C ALA A 140 3.06 -17.32 -19.02
N ALA A 141 2.18 -16.82 -18.14
CA ALA A 141 1.80 -17.53 -16.92
C ALA A 141 1.09 -18.85 -17.22
N ALA A 142 0.14 -18.84 -18.18
CA ALA A 142 -0.59 -20.04 -18.59
C ALA A 142 0.31 -21.09 -19.27
N MET A 143 1.35 -20.65 -19.98
CA MET A 143 2.34 -21.57 -20.57
C MET A 143 3.05 -22.43 -19.51
N LEU A 144 3.23 -21.93 -18.29
CA LEU A 144 3.83 -22.67 -17.17
C LEU A 144 2.92 -23.76 -16.58
N ASP A 145 1.68 -23.87 -17.03
CA ASP A 145 0.76 -24.94 -16.64
C ASP A 145 0.85 -26.16 -17.58
N ALA A 146 1.56 -26.04 -18.70
CA ALA A 146 1.76 -27.13 -19.63
C ALA A 146 2.59 -28.27 -19.02
N ALA A 147 2.25 -29.52 -19.37
CA ALA A 147 2.92 -30.73 -18.86
C ALA A 147 4.44 -30.70 -19.05
N VAL A 148 4.92 -30.03 -20.11
CA VAL A 148 6.36 -29.88 -20.37
C VAL A 148 7.10 -29.14 -19.26
N PHE A 149 6.44 -28.31 -18.43
CA PHE A 149 7.04 -27.61 -17.29
C PHE A 149 6.87 -28.37 -15.96
N GLN A 150 6.24 -29.56 -15.98
CA GLN A 150 6.14 -30.44 -14.82
C GLN A 150 7.31 -31.42 -14.84
N ARG A 151 7.98 -31.60 -13.70
CA ARG A 151 9.08 -32.55 -13.54
C ARG A 151 8.86 -33.42 -12.30
N ALA A 152 9.16 -34.71 -12.42
CA ALA A 152 9.24 -35.61 -11.28
C ALA A 152 10.58 -35.46 -10.54
N ASP A 153 11.66 -35.22 -11.30
CA ASP A 153 13.02 -35.10 -10.77
C ASP A 153 13.58 -33.68 -10.94
N GLU A 154 14.41 -33.27 -9.98
CA GLU A 154 15.13 -32.00 -10.01
C GLU A 154 16.06 -31.90 -11.24
N PRO A 155 16.23 -30.68 -11.80
CA PRO A 155 17.10 -30.48 -12.96
C PRO A 155 18.56 -30.67 -12.57
N VAL A 156 19.13 -31.82 -12.93
CA VAL A 156 20.55 -32.12 -12.76
C VAL A 156 21.37 -31.36 -13.80
N VAL A 157 22.42 -30.68 -13.33
CA VAL A 157 23.45 -30.09 -14.19
C VAL A 157 24.64 -31.03 -14.21
N ALA A 158 25.13 -31.41 -15.39
CA ALA A 158 26.33 -32.23 -15.51
C ALA A 158 27.51 -31.58 -14.76
N ASP A 159 28.29 -32.36 -14.03
CA ASP A 159 29.34 -31.86 -13.13
C ASP A 159 30.34 -30.93 -13.83
N GLY A 160 30.68 -31.19 -15.10
CA GLY A 160 31.58 -30.34 -15.88
C GLY A 160 31.04 -28.93 -16.20
N LEU A 161 29.74 -28.69 -15.98
CA LEU A 161 29.06 -27.41 -16.16
C LEU A 161 28.85 -26.66 -14.83
N GLN A 162 29.08 -27.32 -13.68
CA GLN A 162 29.00 -26.70 -12.36
C GLN A 162 30.34 -26.06 -12.01
N ARG A 163 30.49 -24.76 -12.29
CA ARG A 163 31.75 -24.03 -12.12
C ARG A 163 31.72 -22.96 -11.02
N GLU A 164 30.86 -23.14 -10.02
CA GLU A 164 30.64 -22.17 -8.94
C GLU A 164 31.92 -21.77 -8.21
N ARG A 165 32.86 -22.70 -8.06
CA ARG A 165 34.19 -22.44 -7.46
C ARG A 165 35.05 -21.55 -8.34
N GLU A 166 34.95 -21.66 -9.67
CA GLU A 166 35.70 -20.86 -10.64
C GLU A 166 35.11 -19.44 -10.78
N THR A 167 33.79 -19.30 -10.68
CA THR A 167 33.11 -17.99 -10.75
C THR A 167 33.61 -17.02 -9.68
N ALA A 168 33.94 -17.51 -8.48
CA ALA A 168 34.50 -16.69 -7.40
C ALA A 168 35.92 -16.14 -7.70
N PHE A 169 36.65 -16.76 -8.62
CA PHE A 169 37.95 -16.27 -9.11
C PHE A 169 37.82 -15.34 -10.32
N TRP A 170 36.74 -15.46 -11.10
CA TRP A 170 36.51 -14.65 -12.29
C TRP A 170 35.77 -13.35 -12.01
N VAL A 171 35.06 -13.28 -10.89
CA VAL A 171 34.36 -12.07 -10.45
C VAL A 171 34.98 -11.62 -9.14
N ASN A 172 35.40 -10.35 -9.06
CA ASN A 172 35.92 -9.80 -7.81
C ASN A 172 34.78 -9.71 -6.77
N VAL A 173 34.71 -10.68 -5.85
CA VAL A 173 33.65 -10.77 -4.85
C VAL A 173 33.99 -9.85 -3.67
N MET A 174 33.73 -8.55 -3.80
CA MET A 174 33.81 -7.58 -2.69
C MET A 174 32.59 -7.64 -1.75
N VAL A 175 31.58 -8.47 -2.06
CA VAL A 175 30.30 -8.54 -1.33
C VAL A 175 30.13 -9.91 -0.65
N PRO A 176 29.78 -9.97 0.65
CA PRO A 176 29.49 -11.23 1.32
C PRO A 176 28.45 -12.06 0.58
N THR A 177 28.75 -13.32 0.32
CA THR A 177 27.88 -14.26 -0.39
C THR A 177 26.83 -14.82 0.57
N ARG A 178 25.54 -14.57 0.31
CA ARG A 178 24.45 -15.20 1.07
C ARG A 178 24.31 -16.65 0.61
N PRO A 179 24.28 -17.66 1.50
CA PRO A 179 24.09 -19.05 1.06
C PRO A 179 22.77 -19.17 0.29
N LEU A 180 22.84 -19.77 -0.91
CA LEU A 180 21.65 -20.05 -1.72
C LEU A 180 20.91 -21.24 -1.12
N ALA A 181 19.64 -21.03 -0.78
CA ALA A 181 18.75 -22.15 -0.52
C ALA A 181 18.52 -22.91 -1.83
N ALA A 182 18.61 -24.24 -1.79
CA ALA A 182 18.19 -25.07 -2.90
C ALA A 182 16.66 -24.96 -3.05
N ILE A 183 16.20 -24.25 -4.07
CA ILE A 183 14.77 -24.08 -4.37
C ILE A 183 14.35 -25.22 -5.29
N PRO A 184 13.36 -26.06 -4.90
CA PRO A 184 12.82 -27.10 -5.78
C PRO A 184 12.30 -26.51 -7.09
N PHE A 185 12.47 -27.23 -8.21
CA PHE A 185 12.08 -26.71 -9.52
C PHE A 185 10.60 -26.32 -9.60
N ALA A 186 9.72 -27.11 -8.98
CA ALA A 186 8.28 -26.83 -8.91
C ALA A 186 7.98 -25.51 -8.18
N GLU A 187 8.70 -25.22 -7.09
CA GLU A 187 8.58 -23.95 -6.37
C GLU A 187 9.08 -22.79 -7.23
N GLY A 188 10.17 -22.99 -7.97
CA GLY A 188 10.69 -22.00 -8.91
C GLY A 188 9.68 -21.63 -10.00
N MET A 189 9.06 -22.62 -10.64
CA MET A 189 8.02 -22.40 -11.64
C MET A 189 6.77 -21.73 -11.04
N ALA A 190 6.38 -22.10 -9.81
CA ALA A 190 5.30 -21.45 -9.10
C ALA A 190 5.61 -19.96 -8.83
N ALA A 191 6.86 -19.62 -8.50
CA ALA A 191 7.28 -18.25 -8.27
C ALA A 191 7.22 -17.40 -9.56
N TYR A 192 7.70 -17.91 -10.70
CA TYR A 192 7.53 -17.22 -11.99
C TYR A 192 6.07 -17.05 -12.36
N ARG A 193 5.23 -18.05 -12.09
CA ARG A 193 3.79 -17.97 -12.33
C ARG A 193 3.16 -16.86 -11.50
N THR A 194 3.49 -16.75 -10.21
CA THR A 194 3.04 -15.66 -9.35
C THR A 194 3.52 -14.31 -9.87
N MET A 195 4.81 -14.21 -10.22
CA MET A 195 5.41 -13.01 -10.80
C MET A 195 4.69 -12.53 -12.08
N LEU A 196 4.40 -13.45 -13.00
CA LEU A 196 3.70 -13.16 -14.25
C LEU A 196 2.23 -12.78 -14.02
N ARG A 197 1.56 -13.39 -13.04
CA ARG A 197 0.20 -13.00 -12.63
C ARG A 197 0.18 -11.60 -12.03
N GLN A 198 1.18 -11.26 -11.22
CA GLN A 198 1.34 -9.92 -10.67
C GLN A 198 1.59 -8.89 -11.78
N LEU A 199 2.46 -9.18 -12.74
CA LEU A 199 2.65 -8.33 -13.92
C LEU A 199 1.35 -8.18 -14.73
N ALA A 200 0.66 -9.27 -15.01
CA ALA A 200 -0.62 -9.24 -15.73
C ALA A 200 -1.69 -8.40 -15.02
N SER A 201 -1.67 -8.34 -13.68
CA SER A 201 -2.60 -7.52 -12.90
C SER A 201 -2.43 -6.02 -13.16
N LEU A 202 -1.25 -5.56 -13.59
CA LEU A 202 -0.98 -4.14 -13.84
C LEU A 202 -1.80 -3.59 -15.01
N GLY A 203 -2.28 -4.45 -15.91
CA GLY A 203 -3.11 -4.06 -17.06
C GLY A 203 -4.42 -3.38 -16.71
N VAL A 204 -4.87 -3.48 -15.45
CA VAL A 204 -6.09 -2.80 -14.99
C VAL A 204 -5.83 -1.34 -14.60
N LEU A 205 -4.59 -0.97 -14.27
CA LEU A 205 -4.23 0.35 -13.75
C LEU A 205 -4.69 1.51 -14.66
N PRO A 206 -4.47 1.47 -15.99
CA PRO A 206 -4.90 2.56 -16.86
C PRO A 206 -6.42 2.76 -16.91
N GLY A 207 -7.19 1.71 -16.59
CA GLY A 207 -8.65 1.74 -16.56
C GLY A 207 -9.25 2.25 -15.24
N LEU A 208 -8.44 2.49 -14.21
CA LEU A 208 -8.92 3.00 -12.91
C LEU A 208 -9.14 4.52 -13.00
N LEU A 209 -10.38 4.97 -12.83
CA LEU A 209 -10.76 6.37 -12.98
C LEU A 209 -10.52 7.15 -11.68
N GLY A 210 -10.84 6.52 -10.54
CA GLY A 210 -10.69 7.13 -9.22
C GLY A 210 -9.26 7.03 -8.69
N LEU A 211 -8.72 8.13 -8.16
CA LEU A 211 -7.41 8.12 -7.49
C LEU A 211 -7.40 7.16 -6.29
N ARG A 212 -8.54 7.03 -5.60
CA ARG A 212 -8.67 6.05 -4.51
C ARG A 212 -8.61 4.60 -5.00
N SER A 213 -9.17 4.31 -6.18
CA SER A 213 -9.05 2.99 -6.80
C SER A 213 -7.59 2.62 -7.06
N VAL A 214 -6.79 3.58 -7.55
CA VAL A 214 -5.34 3.39 -7.77
C VAL A 214 -4.60 3.13 -6.46
N VAL A 215 -4.89 3.92 -5.41
CA VAL A 215 -4.29 3.72 -4.08
C VAL A 215 -4.63 2.33 -3.53
N ASP A 216 -5.90 1.91 -3.60
CA ASP A 216 -6.31 0.59 -3.10
C ASP A 216 -5.69 -0.56 -3.91
N PHE A 217 -5.53 -0.39 -5.22
CA PHE A 217 -4.81 -1.34 -6.06
C PHE A 217 -3.36 -1.46 -5.60
N VAL A 218 -2.64 -0.34 -5.45
CA VAL A 218 -1.23 -0.34 -5.09
C VAL A 218 -1.00 -0.88 -3.68
N GLU A 219 -1.84 -0.51 -2.71
CA GLU A 219 -1.78 -1.05 -1.35
C GLU A 219 -2.04 -2.56 -1.33
N SER A 220 -2.99 -3.07 -2.13
CA SER A 220 -3.29 -4.50 -2.21
C SER A 220 -2.22 -5.28 -2.98
N PHE A 221 -1.71 -4.72 -4.07
CA PHE A 221 -0.61 -5.28 -4.83
C PHE A 221 0.66 -5.37 -3.98
N ALA A 222 0.98 -4.31 -3.24
CA ALA A 222 2.05 -4.33 -2.27
C ALA A 222 1.83 -5.38 -1.19
N ALA A 223 0.57 -5.56 -0.73
CA ALA A 223 0.17 -6.55 0.27
C ALA A 223 0.60 -7.99 -0.11
N GLU A 224 0.62 -8.31 -1.41
CA GLU A 224 1.07 -9.61 -1.95
C GLU A 224 2.60 -9.81 -1.96
N GLN A 225 3.38 -8.80 -1.55
CA GLN A 225 4.84 -8.83 -1.49
C GLN A 225 5.52 -9.21 -2.82
N PRO A 226 5.22 -8.51 -3.95
CA PRO A 226 5.88 -8.73 -5.23
C PRO A 226 7.39 -8.52 -5.15
N LEU A 227 8.13 -9.26 -5.97
CA LEU A 227 9.59 -9.11 -6.09
C LEU A 227 9.96 -7.69 -6.55
N LEU A 228 11.13 -7.20 -6.15
CA LEU A 228 11.59 -5.85 -6.48
C LEU A 228 11.45 -5.50 -7.97
N PRO A 229 11.86 -6.35 -8.93
CA PRO A 229 11.71 -6.02 -10.36
C PRO A 229 10.25 -5.76 -10.75
N VAL A 230 9.30 -6.53 -10.22
CA VAL A 230 7.87 -6.36 -10.49
C VAL A 230 7.35 -5.05 -9.88
N ARG A 231 7.82 -4.68 -8.69
CA ARG A 231 7.53 -3.39 -8.06
C ARG A 231 8.06 -2.24 -8.92
N CYS A 232 9.26 -2.38 -9.49
CA CYS A 232 9.84 -1.37 -10.39
C CYS A 232 9.02 -1.20 -11.68
N VAL A 233 8.53 -2.31 -12.24
CA VAL A 233 7.60 -2.25 -13.39
C VAL A 233 6.30 -1.53 -13.00
N ALA A 234 5.74 -1.79 -11.82
CA ALA A 234 4.57 -1.05 -11.35
C ALA A 234 4.84 0.46 -11.22
N VAL A 235 6.02 0.86 -10.73
CA VAL A 235 6.45 2.28 -10.69
C VAL A 235 6.51 2.87 -12.10
N ALA A 236 7.11 2.18 -13.07
CA ALA A 236 7.18 2.63 -14.45
C ALA A 236 5.79 2.83 -15.08
N VAL A 237 4.85 1.90 -14.83
CA VAL A 237 3.47 2.01 -15.30
C VAL A 237 2.72 3.18 -14.65
N LEU A 238 2.91 3.39 -13.34
CA LEU A 238 2.22 4.46 -12.59
C LEU A 238 2.68 5.85 -13.01
N PHE A 239 3.99 6.05 -13.11
CA PHE A 239 4.58 7.38 -13.25
C PHE A 239 5.03 7.71 -14.68
N SER A 240 5.06 6.73 -15.58
CA SER A 240 5.55 6.91 -16.96
C SER A 240 6.92 7.60 -16.98
N HIS A 241 7.09 8.65 -17.79
CA HIS A 241 8.29 9.49 -17.80
C HIS A 241 8.24 10.61 -16.74
N ASP A 242 7.10 11.29 -16.55
CA ASP A 242 6.90 12.29 -15.49
C ASP A 242 5.43 12.34 -15.03
N ALA A 243 5.18 11.99 -13.75
CA ALA A 243 3.85 12.00 -13.14
C ALA A 243 3.21 13.39 -13.00
N ASN A 244 4.02 14.46 -13.05
CA ASN A 244 3.53 15.85 -13.03
C ASN A 244 2.99 16.28 -14.38
N GLU A 245 3.44 15.65 -15.46
CA GLU A 245 2.94 15.88 -16.82
C GLU A 245 1.81 14.88 -17.13
N SER A 246 2.03 13.61 -16.78
CA SER A 246 1.11 12.52 -17.09
C SER A 246 1.14 11.44 -16.01
N PHE A 247 -0.01 11.19 -15.38
CA PHE A 247 -0.18 10.08 -14.43
C PHE A 247 -1.04 8.99 -15.04
N LEU A 248 -0.53 7.76 -15.10
CA LEU A 248 -1.15 6.63 -15.81
C LEU A 248 -1.56 6.99 -17.25
N TYR A 249 -0.66 7.66 -17.99
CA TYR A 249 -0.86 8.07 -19.39
C TYR A 249 -2.08 8.99 -19.62
N GLY A 250 -2.48 9.73 -18.57
CA GLY A 250 -3.63 10.62 -18.59
C GLY A 250 -3.31 11.97 -17.93
N PRO A 251 -4.32 12.68 -17.41
CA PRO A 251 -4.10 13.95 -16.73
C PRO A 251 -3.10 13.82 -15.58
N SER A 252 -2.36 14.90 -15.32
CA SER A 252 -1.41 14.98 -14.21
C SER A 252 -2.04 14.64 -12.87
N ILE A 253 -1.22 14.23 -11.92
CA ILE A 253 -1.69 13.89 -10.57
C ILE A 253 -2.44 15.08 -9.91
N GLN A 254 -1.98 16.32 -10.15
CA GLN A 254 -2.62 17.54 -9.64
C GLN A 254 -4.02 17.71 -10.22
N SER A 255 -4.19 17.52 -11.52
CA SER A 255 -5.50 17.59 -12.18
C SER A 255 -6.45 16.51 -11.64
N ARG A 256 -5.97 15.27 -11.48
CA ARG A 256 -6.77 14.18 -10.90
C ARG A 256 -7.23 14.47 -9.47
N ILE A 257 -6.39 15.10 -8.64
CA ILE A 257 -6.75 15.51 -7.27
C ILE A 257 -7.88 16.55 -7.29
N LEU A 258 -7.76 17.58 -8.12
CA LEU A 258 -8.77 18.64 -8.23
C LEU A 258 -10.09 18.09 -8.77
N HIS A 259 -10.02 17.20 -9.75
CA HIS A 259 -11.17 16.48 -10.26
C HIS A 259 -11.82 15.61 -9.17
N GLN A 260 -11.03 14.95 -8.32
CA GLN A 260 -11.53 14.20 -7.17
C GLN A 260 -12.25 15.12 -6.16
N LEU A 261 -11.68 16.28 -5.84
CA LEU A 261 -12.34 17.30 -5.01
C LEU A 261 -13.68 17.72 -5.61
N ALA A 262 -13.73 17.99 -6.91
CA ALA A 262 -14.93 18.42 -7.60
C ALA A 262 -16.00 17.32 -7.64
N ARG A 263 -15.64 16.12 -8.12
CA ARG A 263 -16.55 15.02 -8.43
C ARG A 263 -16.94 14.21 -7.19
N ASP A 264 -15.95 13.69 -6.46
CA ASP A 264 -16.19 12.73 -5.39
C ASP A 264 -16.55 13.44 -4.09
N TYR A 265 -15.85 14.54 -3.78
CA TYR A 265 -16.07 15.28 -2.54
C TYR A 265 -17.05 16.44 -2.69
N GLY A 266 -17.51 16.75 -3.90
CA GLY A 266 -18.53 17.78 -4.15
C GLY A 266 -18.03 19.22 -3.94
N SER A 267 -16.77 19.50 -4.25
CA SER A 267 -16.12 20.81 -4.10
C SER A 267 -15.53 21.35 -5.42
N PRO A 268 -16.38 21.75 -6.39
CA PRO A 268 -15.94 22.12 -7.74
C PRO A 268 -15.20 23.47 -7.83
N LEU A 269 -15.20 24.30 -6.77
CA LEU A 269 -14.61 25.63 -6.80
C LEU A 269 -13.14 25.62 -7.24
N TYR A 270 -12.35 24.72 -6.66
CA TYR A 270 -10.91 24.68 -6.85
C TYR A 270 -10.55 24.32 -8.29
N ASP A 271 -11.23 23.32 -8.84
CA ASP A 271 -11.08 22.86 -10.23
C ASP A 271 -11.42 24.00 -11.20
N ARG A 272 -12.59 24.64 -11.02
CA ARG A 272 -13.05 25.76 -11.85
C ARG A 272 -12.09 26.94 -11.86
N ILE A 273 -11.51 27.30 -10.71
CA ILE A 273 -10.54 28.40 -10.64
C ILE A 273 -9.29 28.08 -11.48
N LEU A 274 -8.82 26.83 -11.46
CA LEU A 274 -7.63 26.42 -12.23
C LEU A 274 -7.93 26.19 -13.71
N GLU A 275 -9.16 25.84 -14.06
CA GLU A 275 -9.65 25.80 -15.45
C GLU A 275 -9.88 27.21 -16.05
N GLY A 276 -9.74 28.28 -15.24
CA GLY A 276 -9.83 29.66 -15.70
C GLY A 276 -11.24 30.29 -15.60
N ASP A 277 -12.08 29.80 -14.69
CA ASP A 277 -13.38 30.44 -14.40
C ASP A 277 -13.19 31.79 -13.70
N GLU A 278 -13.22 32.84 -14.51
CA GLU A 278 -13.02 34.21 -14.09
C GLU A 278 -14.06 34.70 -13.07
N ALA A 279 -15.30 34.24 -13.16
CA ALA A 279 -16.36 34.65 -12.26
C ALA A 279 -16.15 34.07 -10.85
N MET A 280 -15.69 32.81 -10.77
CA MET A 280 -15.36 32.17 -9.50
C MET A 280 -14.14 32.83 -8.84
N LEU A 281 -13.08 33.07 -9.61
CA LEU A 281 -11.87 33.72 -9.11
C LEU A 281 -12.16 35.15 -8.62
N GLU A 282 -12.87 35.95 -9.41
CA GLU A 282 -13.26 37.32 -9.03
C GLU A 282 -14.12 37.31 -7.76
N GLY A 283 -15.06 36.37 -7.66
CA GLY A 283 -15.91 36.23 -6.48
C GLY A 283 -15.14 35.90 -5.20
N VAL A 284 -14.17 34.98 -5.25
CA VAL A 284 -13.29 34.66 -4.12
C VAL A 284 -12.48 35.88 -3.69
N VAL A 285 -11.83 36.56 -4.64
CA VAL A 285 -10.99 37.73 -4.35
C VAL A 285 -11.80 38.88 -3.78
N ARG A 286 -12.96 39.19 -4.35
CA ARG A 286 -13.85 40.24 -3.81
C ARG A 286 -14.36 39.91 -2.42
N TYR A 287 -14.69 38.65 -2.15
CA TYR A 287 -15.10 38.23 -0.81
C TYR A 287 -13.95 38.37 0.19
N ARG A 288 -12.73 37.95 -0.16
CA ARG A 288 -11.52 38.11 0.65
C ARG A 288 -11.26 39.58 0.97
N ILE A 289 -11.23 40.46 -0.04
CA ILE A 289 -11.05 41.91 0.14
C ILE A 289 -12.08 42.45 1.13
N HIS A 290 -13.37 42.13 0.94
CA HIS A 290 -14.43 42.62 1.80
C HIS A 290 -14.31 42.16 3.27
N LYS A 291 -13.65 41.03 3.53
CA LYS A 291 -13.52 40.45 4.88
C LYS A 291 -12.21 40.80 5.57
N THR A 292 -11.12 40.98 4.83
CA THR A 292 -9.78 41.15 5.41
C THR A 292 -9.15 42.50 5.12
N MET A 293 -9.75 43.32 4.24
CA MET A 293 -9.20 44.59 3.77
C MET A 293 -10.29 45.67 3.70
N ASP A 294 -9.87 46.94 3.54
CA ASP A 294 -10.79 48.04 3.22
C ASP A 294 -10.98 48.14 1.70
N PRO A 295 -12.16 47.81 1.14
CA PRO A 295 -12.38 47.79 -0.30
C PRO A 295 -12.11 49.12 -1.01
N LEU A 296 -12.23 50.24 -0.28
CA LEU A 296 -12.02 51.58 -0.84
C LEU A 296 -10.53 51.92 -1.02
N LYS A 297 -9.64 51.16 -0.38
CA LYS A 297 -8.19 51.38 -0.41
C LYS A 297 -7.44 50.40 -1.31
N VAL A 298 -8.14 49.44 -1.93
CA VAL A 298 -7.52 48.43 -2.79
C VAL A 298 -7.32 49.00 -4.20
N THR A 299 -6.08 49.04 -4.65
CA THR A 299 -5.74 49.49 -6.01
C THR A 299 -5.96 48.38 -7.06
N PRO A 300 -6.07 48.72 -8.36
CA PRO A 300 -6.15 47.72 -9.44
C PRO A 300 -4.98 46.73 -9.43
N ASP A 301 -3.76 47.23 -9.18
CA ASP A 301 -2.55 46.38 -9.10
C ASP A 301 -2.62 45.40 -7.92
N GLN A 302 -3.09 45.86 -6.76
CA GLN A 302 -3.32 44.98 -5.61
C GLN A 302 -4.40 43.92 -5.90
N MET A 303 -5.46 44.29 -6.64
CA MET A 303 -6.48 43.33 -7.05
C MET A 303 -5.91 42.27 -8.01
N LEU A 304 -5.06 42.66 -8.97
CA LEU A 304 -4.36 41.73 -9.85
C LEU A 304 -3.42 40.80 -9.07
N GLN A 305 -2.66 41.34 -8.12
CA GLN A 305 -1.79 40.56 -7.25
C GLN A 305 -2.58 39.54 -6.42
N LEU A 306 -3.72 39.92 -5.83
CA LEU A 306 -4.55 39.00 -5.06
C LEU A 306 -5.13 37.86 -5.91
N ARG A 307 -5.45 38.13 -7.18
CA ARG A 307 -5.88 37.12 -8.15
C ARG A 307 -4.76 36.13 -8.44
N LEU A 308 -3.57 36.63 -8.78
CA LEU A 308 -2.38 35.80 -9.02
C LEU A 308 -2.04 34.94 -7.80
N GLN A 309 -1.99 35.54 -6.61
CA GLN A 309 -1.74 34.84 -5.35
C GLN A 309 -2.76 33.71 -5.10
N THR A 310 -4.05 33.94 -5.39
CA THR A 310 -5.09 32.92 -5.17
C THR A 310 -4.87 31.71 -6.07
N VAL A 311 -4.53 31.93 -7.34
CA VAL A 311 -4.21 30.87 -8.30
C VAL A 311 -2.92 30.15 -7.92
N GLU A 312 -1.86 30.90 -7.59
CA GLU A 312 -0.55 30.35 -7.21
C GLU A 312 -0.61 29.50 -5.95
N VAL A 313 -1.33 29.95 -4.92
CA VAL A 313 -1.51 29.17 -3.68
C VAL A 313 -2.28 27.88 -3.96
N LEU A 314 -3.29 27.92 -4.81
CA LEU A 314 -4.03 26.71 -5.17
C LEU A 314 -3.17 25.72 -5.99
N ARG A 315 -2.36 26.23 -6.93
CA ARG A 315 -1.38 25.41 -7.67
C ARG A 315 -0.34 24.80 -6.74
N HIS A 316 0.18 25.59 -5.80
CA HIS A 316 1.13 25.12 -4.80
C HIS A 316 0.50 24.04 -3.91
N TRP A 317 -0.72 24.25 -3.42
CA TRP A 317 -1.46 23.25 -2.65
C TRP A 317 -1.66 21.95 -3.44
N ALA A 318 -2.10 22.03 -4.70
CA ALA A 318 -2.29 20.84 -5.54
C ALA A 318 -0.96 20.11 -5.81
N THR A 319 0.15 20.85 -5.92
CA THR A 319 1.50 20.28 -6.07
C THR A 319 1.92 19.52 -4.80
N GLU A 320 1.75 20.11 -3.62
CA GLU A 320 2.06 19.43 -2.35
C GLU A 320 1.17 18.20 -2.11
N ALA A 321 -0.12 18.29 -2.45
CA ALA A 321 -1.03 17.16 -2.42
C ALA A 321 -0.56 16.04 -3.37
N GLY A 322 -0.14 16.40 -4.60
CA GLY A 322 0.44 15.48 -5.58
C GLY A 322 1.68 14.78 -5.05
N LYS A 323 2.63 15.52 -4.46
CA LYS A 323 3.82 14.95 -3.84
C LYS A 323 3.48 13.94 -2.75
N CYS A 324 2.53 14.24 -1.87
CA CYS A 324 2.12 13.32 -0.80
C CYS A 324 1.59 11.99 -1.36
N ILE A 325 0.80 12.05 -2.44
CA ILE A 325 0.22 10.85 -3.06
C ILE A 325 1.27 10.05 -3.81
N LEU A 326 2.14 10.70 -4.58
CA LEU A 326 3.23 10.02 -5.30
C LEU A 326 4.17 9.32 -4.32
N VAL A 327 4.58 10.02 -3.26
CA VAL A 327 5.41 9.45 -2.18
C VAL A 327 4.70 8.27 -1.52
N HIS A 328 3.40 8.36 -1.27
CA HIS A 328 2.62 7.25 -0.72
C HIS A 328 2.63 6.03 -1.63
N LEU A 329 2.29 6.19 -2.91
CA LEU A 329 2.26 5.11 -3.89
C LEU A 329 3.63 4.45 -4.06
N GLU A 330 4.69 5.25 -4.18
CA GLU A 330 6.06 4.77 -4.27
C GLU A 330 6.48 4.04 -2.97
N THR A 331 6.12 4.58 -1.82
CA THR A 331 6.45 3.98 -0.52
C THR A 331 5.77 2.62 -0.33
N MET A 332 4.52 2.47 -0.78
CA MET A 332 3.83 1.16 -0.72
C MET A 332 4.51 0.12 -1.61
N LEU A 333 5.16 0.56 -2.69
CA LEU A 333 5.95 -0.31 -3.58
C LEU A 333 7.39 -0.54 -3.08
N CYS A 334 7.76 -0.10 -1.88
CA CYS A 334 9.00 -0.50 -1.22
C CYS A 334 8.84 -1.87 -0.53
N ASN A 335 9.94 -2.48 -0.09
CA ASN A 335 9.83 -3.57 0.89
C ASN A 335 9.25 -3.05 2.21
N ARG A 336 8.71 -3.95 3.03
CA ARG A 336 7.93 -3.57 4.22
C ARG A 336 8.72 -2.76 5.25
N GLY A 337 9.99 -3.09 5.46
CA GLY A 337 10.88 -2.34 6.34
C GLY A 337 11.15 -0.92 5.84
N LEU A 338 11.52 -0.79 4.57
CA LEU A 338 11.76 0.51 3.93
C LEU A 338 10.47 1.33 3.82
N ALA A 339 9.33 0.68 3.55
CA ALA A 339 8.02 1.33 3.50
C ALA A 339 7.67 1.97 4.85
N HIS A 340 7.85 1.23 5.94
CA HIS A 340 7.68 1.75 7.30
C HIS A 340 8.59 2.97 7.57
N GLN A 341 9.89 2.85 7.24
CA GLN A 341 10.85 3.94 7.44
C GLN A 341 10.51 5.20 6.62
N ARG A 342 10.11 5.03 5.36
CA ARG A 342 9.73 6.14 4.48
C ARG A 342 8.44 6.82 4.93
N LEU A 343 7.44 6.07 5.37
CA LEU A 343 6.23 6.66 5.93
C LEU A 343 6.53 7.48 7.20
N LEU A 344 7.39 6.98 8.09
CA LEU A 344 7.85 7.74 9.25
C LEU A 344 8.57 9.04 8.84
N GLY A 345 9.47 8.96 7.85
CA GLY A 345 10.15 10.13 7.29
C GLY A 345 9.19 11.15 6.64
N ALA A 346 8.05 10.69 6.10
CA ALA A 346 7.06 11.54 5.45
C ALA A 346 6.17 12.32 6.45
N ILE A 347 6.10 11.92 7.73
CA ILE A 347 5.20 12.54 8.73
C ILE A 347 5.42 14.04 8.85
N ALA A 348 6.68 14.50 8.88
CA ALA A 348 6.98 15.93 9.00
C ALA A 348 6.46 16.72 7.78
N GLY A 349 6.54 16.14 6.57
CA GLY A 349 5.96 16.73 5.36
C GLY A 349 4.43 16.75 5.41
N LEU A 350 3.81 15.66 5.89
CA LEU A 350 2.36 15.56 6.06
C LEU A 350 1.81 16.56 7.10
N ALA A 351 2.53 16.79 8.21
CA ALA A 351 2.19 17.84 9.17
C ALA A 351 2.20 19.23 8.51
N LYS A 352 3.23 19.54 7.71
CA LYS A 352 3.30 20.81 6.96
C LYS A 352 2.16 20.92 5.95
N PHE A 353 1.81 19.83 5.27
CA PHE A 353 0.70 19.80 4.33
C PHE A 353 -0.66 20.00 5.01
N GLN A 354 -0.86 19.45 6.21
CA GLN A 354 -2.04 19.70 7.05
C GLN A 354 -2.16 21.20 7.38
N GLU A 355 -1.07 21.86 7.76
CA GLU A 355 -1.04 23.30 8.04
C GLU A 355 -1.25 24.16 6.78
N LEU A 356 -0.63 23.78 5.66
CA LEU A 356 -0.84 24.45 4.37
C LEU A 356 -2.31 24.38 3.96
N SER A 357 -2.95 23.24 4.14
CA SER A 357 -4.36 23.04 3.80
C SER A 357 -5.27 23.89 4.68
N TYR A 358 -5.03 23.89 6.00
CA TYR A 358 -5.76 24.72 6.96
C TYR A 358 -5.62 26.22 6.67
N SER A 359 -4.39 26.68 6.46
CA SER A 359 -4.12 28.09 6.14
C SER A 359 -4.72 28.50 4.79
N THR A 360 -4.74 27.61 3.80
CA THR A 360 -5.36 27.87 2.49
C THR A 360 -6.87 28.04 2.62
N ASP A 361 -7.54 27.12 3.31
CA ASP A 361 -8.99 27.18 3.54
C ASP A 361 -9.40 28.46 4.28
N ILE A 362 -8.66 28.85 5.32
CA ILE A 362 -9.04 29.98 6.18
C ILE A 362 -8.60 31.32 5.63
N THR A 363 -7.40 31.42 5.04
CA THR A 363 -6.83 32.72 4.64
C THR A 363 -7.27 33.14 3.25
N PHE A 364 -7.37 32.20 2.31
CA PHE A 364 -7.65 32.50 0.90
C PHE A 364 -9.11 32.25 0.56
N PHE A 365 -9.65 31.12 1.01
CA PHE A 365 -11.06 30.79 0.79
C PHE A 365 -11.98 31.28 1.91
N THR A 366 -11.41 31.82 2.99
CA THR A 366 -12.15 32.45 4.11
C THR A 366 -13.25 31.54 4.64
N ALA A 367 -12.90 30.27 4.87
CA ALA A 367 -13.79 29.26 5.42
C ALA A 367 -14.36 29.63 6.81
N MET A 368 -13.71 30.54 7.55
CA MET A 368 -14.24 31.12 8.79
C MET A 368 -15.12 32.35 8.54
N GLN A 369 -16.24 32.45 9.25
CA GLN A 369 -17.17 33.56 9.18
C GLN A 369 -17.09 34.44 10.45
N PRO A 370 -16.73 35.73 10.34
CA PRO A 370 -16.83 36.66 11.48
C PRO A 370 -18.30 36.91 11.84
N GLY A 371 -18.66 36.81 13.13
CA GLY A 371 -19.95 37.24 13.67
C GLY A 371 -21.07 36.19 13.68
N VAL A 372 -20.78 34.91 13.45
CA VAL A 372 -21.73 33.80 13.62
C VAL A 372 -21.57 33.21 15.01
N GLY A 373 -22.68 32.84 15.67
CA GLY A 373 -22.64 32.16 16.98
C GLY A 373 -21.80 30.87 16.94
N PRO A 374 -21.20 30.44 18.07
CA PRO A 374 -20.16 29.40 18.08
C PRO A 374 -20.54 28.09 17.38
N THR A 375 -21.79 27.65 17.53
CA THR A 375 -22.31 26.40 16.96
C THR A 375 -22.52 26.47 15.46
N ALA A 376 -23.18 27.52 14.97
CA ALA A 376 -23.36 27.74 13.53
C ALA A 376 -22.02 28.09 12.84
N GLY A 377 -21.09 28.74 13.54
CA GLY A 377 -19.75 29.01 13.05
C GLY A 377 -18.91 27.74 12.88
N ALA A 378 -18.98 26.81 13.83
CA ALA A 378 -18.30 25.51 13.72
C ALA A 378 -18.86 24.67 12.56
N GLU A 379 -20.18 24.71 12.35
CA GLU A 379 -20.83 23.99 11.24
C GLU A 379 -20.43 24.58 9.87
N VAL A 380 -20.45 25.90 9.72
CA VAL A 380 -19.99 26.57 8.49
C VAL A 380 -18.51 26.31 8.22
N MET A 381 -17.68 26.31 9.26
CA MET A 381 -16.26 25.97 9.16
C MET A 381 -16.08 24.54 8.64
N ASN A 382 -16.78 23.56 9.21
CA ASN A 382 -16.72 22.16 8.75
C ASN A 382 -17.22 21.98 7.31
N LEU A 383 -18.13 22.82 6.84
CA LEU A 383 -18.60 22.74 5.46
C LEU A 383 -17.64 23.41 4.45
N GLY A 384 -16.82 24.36 4.92
CA GLY A 384 -15.91 25.16 4.09
C GLY A 384 -14.44 24.70 4.07
N THR A 385 -13.98 23.88 5.03
CA THR A 385 -12.58 23.45 5.16
C THR A 385 -12.27 22.14 4.43
N VAL A 386 -12.60 22.06 3.13
CA VAL A 386 -12.50 20.82 2.35
C VAL A 386 -11.04 20.38 2.15
N LEU A 387 -10.12 21.31 1.90
CA LEU A 387 -8.71 20.99 1.69
C LEU A 387 -8.09 20.40 2.95
N THR A 388 -8.49 20.92 4.12
CA THR A 388 -8.07 20.41 5.43
C THR A 388 -8.55 18.98 5.66
N PHE A 389 -9.83 18.68 5.39
CA PHE A 389 -10.34 17.31 5.52
C PHE A 389 -9.71 16.35 4.50
N PHE A 390 -9.38 16.84 3.30
CA PHE A 390 -8.62 16.06 2.32
C PHE A 390 -7.24 15.72 2.87
N ALA A 391 -6.45 16.69 3.35
CA ALA A 391 -5.14 16.44 3.93
C ALA A 391 -5.20 15.50 5.14
N ASN A 392 -6.17 15.69 6.03
CA ASN A 392 -6.39 14.83 7.20
C ASN A 392 -6.67 13.38 6.80
N SER A 393 -7.35 13.13 5.68
CA SER A 393 -7.60 11.77 5.21
C SER A 393 -6.31 11.02 4.89
N TYR A 394 -5.30 11.70 4.33
CA TYR A 394 -3.97 11.12 4.07
C TYR A 394 -3.17 10.97 5.35
N VAL A 395 -3.15 11.99 6.21
CA VAL A 395 -2.46 11.92 7.52
C VAL A 395 -2.96 10.71 8.30
N LEU A 396 -4.27 10.58 8.46
CA LEU A 396 -4.87 9.48 9.22
C LEU A 396 -4.61 8.12 8.58
N ARG A 397 -4.62 8.01 7.24
CA ARG A 397 -4.28 6.76 6.55
C ARG A 397 -2.81 6.40 6.76
N THR A 398 -1.90 7.36 6.67
CA THR A 398 -0.47 7.14 6.93
C THR A 398 -0.22 6.72 8.38
N MET A 399 -0.89 7.36 9.35
CA MET A 399 -0.80 6.94 10.76
C MET A 399 -1.28 5.51 10.96
N GLU A 400 -2.40 5.12 10.33
CA GLU A 400 -2.90 3.75 10.36
C GLU A 400 -1.88 2.77 9.76
N LEU A 401 -1.29 3.10 8.61
CA LEU A 401 -0.28 2.26 7.95
C LEU A 401 1.00 2.10 8.77
N VAL A 402 1.49 3.18 9.39
CA VAL A 402 2.66 3.11 10.28
C VAL A 402 2.42 2.11 11.42
N LEU A 403 1.26 2.17 12.08
CA LEU A 403 0.91 1.21 13.14
C LEU A 403 0.71 -0.20 12.60
N GLN A 404 0.10 -0.35 11.41
CA GLN A 404 -0.05 -1.65 10.74
C GLN A 404 1.31 -2.27 10.43
N PHE A 405 2.30 -1.49 9.99
CA PHE A 405 3.66 -1.97 9.78
C PHE A 405 4.37 -2.32 11.08
N GLN A 406 4.16 -1.57 12.16
CA GLN A 406 4.72 -1.92 13.47
C GLN A 406 4.21 -3.28 13.96
N VAL A 407 2.94 -3.60 13.67
CA VAL A 407 2.37 -4.93 13.89
C VAL A 407 2.98 -5.96 12.94
N GLU A 408 2.95 -5.71 11.63
CA GLU A 408 3.43 -6.64 10.61
C GLU A 408 4.90 -7.05 10.84
N LEU A 409 5.75 -6.08 11.18
CA LEU A 409 7.19 -6.24 11.39
C LEU A 409 7.58 -6.63 12.84
N ASP A 410 6.60 -6.91 13.71
CA ASP A 410 6.83 -7.30 15.12
C ASP A 410 7.69 -6.30 15.91
N LEU A 411 7.47 -5.00 15.68
CA LEU A 411 8.22 -3.92 16.33
C LEU A 411 7.68 -3.55 17.72
N LEU A 412 6.50 -4.05 18.08
CA LEU A 412 5.82 -3.76 19.34
C LEU A 412 6.17 -4.82 20.38
N SER A 413 6.59 -4.38 21.57
CA SER A 413 6.70 -5.28 22.72
C SER A 413 5.31 -5.73 23.20
N PRO A 414 5.19 -6.86 23.94
CA PRO A 414 3.91 -7.35 24.43
C PRO A 414 3.07 -6.29 25.16
N GLY A 415 3.71 -5.43 25.96
CA GLY A 415 3.00 -4.38 26.69
C GLY A 415 2.55 -3.18 25.85
N GLU A 416 3.02 -3.06 24.61
CA GLU A 416 2.59 -2.03 23.67
C GLU A 416 1.35 -2.47 22.85
N ILE A 417 0.94 -3.74 22.93
CA ILE A 417 -0.14 -4.30 22.09
C ILE A 417 -1.50 -3.64 22.39
N LEU A 418 -1.92 -3.60 23.66
CA LEU A 418 -3.19 -3.00 24.06
C LEU A 418 -3.30 -1.50 23.70
N PRO A 419 -2.32 -0.64 24.05
CA PRO A 419 -2.39 0.76 23.65
C PRO A 419 -2.29 0.93 22.13
N ALA A 420 -1.55 0.09 21.40
CA ALA A 420 -1.51 0.14 19.93
C ALA A 420 -2.87 -0.21 19.30
N LEU A 421 -3.56 -1.27 19.77
CA LEU A 421 -4.91 -1.63 19.31
C LEU A 421 -5.91 -0.50 19.55
N TRP A 422 -5.86 0.13 20.73
CA TRP A 422 -6.68 1.31 21.01
C TRP A 422 -6.37 2.46 20.06
N TYR A 423 -5.09 2.73 19.80
CA TYR A 423 -4.67 3.83 18.94
C TYR A 423 -5.07 3.60 17.47
N ILE A 424 -5.00 2.36 16.97
CA ILE A 424 -5.51 1.99 15.65
C ILE A 424 -7.02 2.26 15.58
N ASN A 425 -7.80 1.83 16.60
CA ASN A 425 -9.24 2.09 16.66
C ASN A 425 -9.54 3.61 16.68
N PHE A 426 -8.79 4.37 17.48
CA PHE A 426 -8.88 5.82 17.57
C PHE A 426 -8.68 6.49 16.20
N ILE A 427 -7.63 6.12 15.47
CA ILE A 427 -7.37 6.62 14.11
C ILE A 427 -8.50 6.21 13.15
N GLN A 428 -8.95 4.95 13.20
CA GLN A 428 -10.03 4.47 12.33
C GLN A 428 -11.34 5.22 12.58
N ARG A 429 -11.66 5.52 13.83
CA ARG A 429 -12.79 6.37 14.19
C ARG A 429 -12.63 7.79 13.64
N ALA A 430 -11.47 8.41 13.85
CA ALA A 430 -11.17 9.74 13.31
C ALA A 430 -11.26 9.78 11.78
N GLN A 431 -10.86 8.71 11.07
CA GLN A 431 -11.05 8.60 9.62
C GLN A 431 -12.53 8.58 9.23
N ILE A 432 -13.38 7.83 9.93
CA ILE A 432 -14.83 7.80 9.65
C ILE A 432 -15.44 9.18 9.87
N GLU A 433 -15.10 9.83 10.99
CA GLU A 433 -15.56 11.18 11.30
C GLU A 433 -15.09 12.19 10.24
N ASN A 434 -13.82 12.14 9.82
CA ASN A 434 -13.28 12.96 8.75
C ASN A 434 -14.02 12.76 7.42
N PHE A 435 -14.25 11.50 7.01
CA PHE A 435 -14.98 11.19 5.78
C PHE A 435 -16.44 11.65 5.84
N SER A 436 -17.08 11.62 7.02
CA SER A 436 -18.45 12.12 7.18
C SER A 436 -18.57 13.63 6.92
N GLN A 437 -17.50 14.40 7.18
CA GLN A 437 -17.46 15.83 6.89
C GLN A 437 -17.03 16.10 5.45
N LEU A 438 -16.09 15.30 4.93
CA LEU A 438 -15.57 15.44 3.57
C LEU A 438 -16.64 15.09 2.51
N TYR A 439 -17.32 13.95 2.68
CA TYR A 439 -18.46 13.53 1.87
C TYR A 439 -19.76 14.12 2.41
N LEU A 440 -20.11 15.28 1.89
CA LEU A 440 -21.35 15.94 2.25
C LEU A 440 -22.58 15.09 1.85
N GLN A 441 -23.33 14.60 2.84
CA GLN A 441 -24.53 13.77 2.59
C GLN A 441 -25.78 14.59 2.25
N SER A 442 -25.87 15.82 2.74
CA SER A 442 -27.01 16.71 2.49
C SER A 442 -26.55 18.13 2.24
N THR A 443 -27.12 18.76 1.22
CA THR A 443 -26.88 20.16 0.87
C THR A 443 -27.89 21.12 1.49
N THR A 444 -28.85 20.64 2.30
CA THR A 444 -29.91 21.47 2.89
C THR A 444 -29.40 22.61 3.77
N LYS A 445 -28.16 22.50 4.26
CA LYS A 445 -27.49 23.48 5.12
C LYS A 445 -26.61 24.47 4.34
N ILE A 446 -26.42 24.25 3.04
CA ILE A 446 -25.63 25.14 2.18
C ILE A 446 -26.51 26.31 1.74
N PRO A 447 -26.15 27.56 2.06
CA PRO A 447 -26.91 28.71 1.57
C PRO A 447 -26.78 28.82 0.05
N GLU A 448 -27.84 29.31 -0.60
CA GLU A 448 -27.79 29.62 -2.02
C GLU A 448 -26.69 30.64 -2.32
N MET A 449 -26.01 30.46 -3.45
CA MET A 449 -25.04 31.42 -3.95
C MET A 449 -25.76 32.73 -4.32
N ARG A 450 -25.60 33.75 -3.46
CA ARG A 450 -26.18 35.10 -3.67
C ARG A 450 -25.07 36.13 -3.75
N ILE A 451 -25.12 36.96 -4.79
CA ILE A 451 -24.17 38.06 -5.01
C ILE A 451 -24.90 39.39 -4.79
N LYS A 452 -24.35 40.26 -3.95
CA LYS A 452 -24.92 41.59 -3.72
C LYS A 452 -24.86 42.41 -5.01
N LYS A 453 -26.01 42.82 -5.55
CA LYS A 453 -26.10 43.55 -6.85
C LYS A 453 -25.19 44.79 -6.91
N LYS A 454 -25.13 45.57 -5.82
CA LYS A 454 -24.38 46.84 -5.75
C LYS A 454 -22.86 46.63 -5.64
N THR A 455 -22.42 45.70 -4.80
CA THR A 455 -20.98 45.51 -4.51
C THR A 455 -20.35 44.39 -5.32
N ARG A 456 -21.15 43.56 -5.99
CA ARG A 456 -20.73 42.32 -6.67
C ARG A 456 -19.95 41.35 -5.77
N VAL A 457 -20.12 41.48 -4.44
CA VAL A 457 -19.49 40.60 -3.44
C VAL A 457 -20.46 39.45 -3.12
N PRO A 458 -19.99 38.20 -3.08
CA PRO A 458 -20.76 37.07 -2.55
C PRO A 458 -21.23 37.32 -1.11
N LEU A 459 -22.45 36.89 -0.76
CA LEU A 459 -22.97 37.05 0.60
C LEU A 459 -22.28 36.10 1.60
N TYR A 460 -22.01 34.89 1.13
CA TYR A 460 -21.27 33.84 1.84
C TYR A 460 -20.04 33.47 1.01
N ASN A 461 -19.05 32.81 1.62
CA ASN A 461 -17.87 32.38 0.90
C ASN A 461 -18.26 31.39 -0.24
N LEU A 462 -17.49 31.41 -1.32
CA LEU A 462 -17.76 30.53 -2.46
C LEU A 462 -17.36 29.08 -2.16
N ALA A 463 -16.42 28.84 -1.24
CA ALA A 463 -16.03 27.50 -0.82
C ALA A 463 -17.18 26.72 -0.17
N LEU A 464 -18.14 27.41 0.46
CA LEU A 464 -19.38 26.84 1.02
C LEU A 464 -20.48 26.78 -0.04
N THR A 465 -20.79 27.90 -0.69
CA THR A 465 -21.98 28.02 -1.56
C THR A 465 -21.90 27.22 -2.86
N THR A 466 -20.69 26.82 -3.27
CA THR A 466 -20.47 25.95 -4.44
C THR A 466 -20.43 24.47 -4.09
N ARG A 467 -20.51 24.11 -2.80
CA ARG A 467 -20.54 22.71 -2.35
C ARG A 467 -21.77 22.02 -2.92
N ARG A 468 -21.60 20.75 -3.29
CA ARG A 468 -22.67 19.83 -3.70
C ARG A 468 -22.56 18.54 -2.89
N ALA A 469 -23.60 17.70 -2.98
CA ALA A 469 -23.52 16.37 -2.40
C ALA A 469 -22.35 15.61 -3.04
N GLY A 470 -21.51 15.01 -2.19
CA GLY A 470 -20.41 14.15 -2.65
C GLY A 470 -20.93 12.78 -3.07
N VAL A 471 -20.04 11.98 -3.67
CA VAL A 471 -20.26 10.56 -3.95
C VAL A 471 -19.42 9.76 -2.95
N PRO A 472 -20.00 9.26 -1.85
CA PRO A 472 -19.26 8.54 -0.83
C PRO A 472 -18.62 7.28 -1.40
N ASP A 473 -17.35 7.04 -1.06
CA ASP A 473 -16.70 5.77 -1.38
C ASP A 473 -17.20 4.68 -0.43
N VAL A 474 -18.29 4.02 -0.84
CA VAL A 474 -18.96 2.95 -0.08
C VAL A 474 -17.99 1.81 0.25
N VAL A 475 -17.06 1.48 -0.64
CA VAL A 475 -16.07 0.41 -0.43
C VAL A 475 -15.14 0.79 0.71
N ARG A 476 -14.52 1.98 0.66
CA ARG A 476 -13.60 2.43 1.70
C ARG A 476 -14.29 2.62 3.05
N ILE A 477 -15.47 3.25 3.06
CA ILE A 477 -16.24 3.47 4.30
C ILE A 477 -16.64 2.13 4.92
N ASN A 478 -17.08 1.15 4.12
CA ASN A 478 -17.44 -0.16 4.64
C ASN A 478 -16.25 -0.94 5.16
N LEU A 479 -15.12 -0.92 4.44
CA LEU A 479 -13.89 -1.57 4.88
C LEU A 479 -13.37 -0.95 6.18
N LEU A 480 -13.33 0.38 6.26
CA LEU A 480 -12.89 1.09 7.45
C LEU A 480 -13.80 0.81 8.66
N SER A 481 -15.12 0.75 8.43
CA SER A 481 -16.08 0.38 9.46
C SER A 481 -15.90 -1.08 9.92
N ALA A 482 -15.65 -2.02 9.00
CA ALA A 482 -15.36 -3.41 9.34
C ALA A 482 -14.04 -3.53 10.12
N ALA A 483 -13.00 -2.83 9.68
CA ALA A 483 -11.70 -2.78 10.35
C ALA A 483 -11.83 -2.24 11.77
N ARG A 484 -12.56 -1.12 11.96
CA ARG A 484 -12.84 -0.59 13.31
C ARG A 484 -13.54 -1.60 14.20
N MET A 485 -14.58 -2.28 13.69
CA MET A 485 -15.29 -3.32 14.43
C MET A 485 -14.37 -4.46 14.86
N LEU A 486 -13.48 -4.90 13.97
CA LEU A 486 -12.52 -5.97 14.26
C LEU A 486 -11.47 -5.51 15.28
N THR A 487 -10.85 -4.34 15.09
CA THR A 487 -9.85 -3.80 16.03
C THR A 487 -10.43 -3.63 17.43
N ASP A 488 -11.66 -3.09 17.53
CA ASP A 488 -12.38 -2.94 18.81
C ASP A 488 -12.61 -4.29 19.49
N THR A 489 -13.00 -5.30 18.70
CA THR A 489 -13.23 -6.66 19.15
C THR A 489 -11.95 -7.31 19.65
N VAL A 490 -10.84 -7.14 18.94
CA VAL A 490 -9.52 -7.67 19.35
C VAL A 490 -9.00 -6.96 20.59
N PHE A 491 -9.19 -5.64 20.70
CA PHE A 491 -8.87 -4.87 21.91
C PHE A 491 -9.64 -5.41 23.12
N LEU A 492 -10.96 -5.57 23.00
CA LEU A 492 -11.79 -6.14 24.05
C LEU A 492 -11.35 -7.58 24.39
N PHE A 493 -11.08 -8.41 23.38
CA PHE A 493 -10.62 -9.77 23.60
C PHE A 493 -9.32 -9.81 24.40
N ALA A 494 -8.33 -8.99 24.03
CA ALA A 494 -7.07 -8.86 24.74
C ALA A 494 -7.28 -8.47 26.22
N CYS A 495 -8.19 -7.52 26.51
CA CYS A 495 -8.55 -7.19 27.90
C CYS A 495 -9.20 -8.35 28.65
N LEU A 496 -10.10 -9.10 28.00
CA LEU A 496 -10.80 -10.23 28.63
C LEU A 496 -9.85 -11.37 29.01
N VAL A 497 -8.91 -11.73 28.12
CA VAL A 497 -7.92 -12.78 28.41
C VAL A 497 -6.89 -12.35 29.45
N GLU A 498 -6.50 -11.07 29.45
CA GLU A 498 -5.63 -10.49 30.48
C GLU A 498 -6.33 -10.49 31.85
N GLY A 499 -7.61 -10.07 31.90
CA GLY A 499 -8.42 -10.08 33.13
C GLY A 499 -8.65 -11.48 33.72
N LYS A 500 -8.57 -12.54 32.89
CA LYS A 500 -8.59 -13.95 33.33
C LYS A 500 -7.19 -14.52 33.60
N GLY A 501 -6.13 -13.73 33.47
CA GLY A 501 -4.75 -14.15 33.74
C GLY A 501 -4.19 -15.15 32.73
N MET A 502 -4.74 -15.22 31.51
CA MET A 502 -4.26 -16.12 30.46
C MET A 502 -3.05 -15.59 29.70
N ILE A 503 -2.84 -14.27 29.76
CA ILE A 503 -1.71 -13.54 29.20
C ILE A 503 -1.48 -12.29 30.05
N ASP A 504 -0.24 -11.81 30.11
CA ASP A 504 0.14 -10.59 30.83
C ASP A 504 0.68 -9.57 29.83
N PHE A 505 -0.10 -8.52 29.56
CA PHE A 505 0.33 -7.38 28.75
C PHE A 505 0.83 -6.21 29.62
N ALA A 506 0.74 -6.29 30.94
CA ALA A 506 1.15 -5.19 31.81
C ALA A 506 2.63 -5.27 32.18
N ARG A 507 3.19 -6.48 32.23
CA ARG A 507 4.55 -6.70 32.72
C ARG A 507 5.61 -6.44 31.64
N ALA A 508 6.57 -5.59 31.99
CA ALA A 508 7.78 -5.40 31.20
C ALA A 508 8.62 -6.69 31.16
N PRO A 509 9.42 -6.91 30.11
CA PRO A 509 10.37 -8.02 30.07
C PRO A 509 11.26 -8.04 31.32
N PRO A 510 11.62 -9.23 31.84
CA PRO A 510 12.57 -9.32 32.95
C PRO A 510 13.87 -8.59 32.55
N HIS A 511 14.35 -7.69 33.43
CA HIS A 511 15.50 -6.80 33.23
C HIS A 511 15.29 -5.57 32.31
N ALA A 512 14.06 -5.21 31.95
CA ALA A 512 13.81 -3.95 31.25
C ALA A 512 14.24 -2.73 32.08
N LEU A 513 15.12 -1.89 31.53
CA LEU A 513 15.60 -0.67 32.16
C LEU A 513 14.60 0.50 32.03
N ILE A 514 13.64 0.38 31.11
CA ILE A 514 12.66 1.43 30.77
C ILE A 514 11.26 0.82 30.91
N SER A 515 10.32 1.60 31.45
CA SER A 515 8.93 1.18 31.55
C SER A 515 8.28 1.08 30.17
N VAL A 516 7.32 0.17 30.01
CA VAL A 516 6.50 0.04 28.78
C VAL A 516 5.84 1.37 28.40
N GLU A 517 5.37 2.12 29.40
CA GLU A 517 4.79 3.45 29.20
C GLU A 517 5.78 4.43 28.54
N ASN A 518 7.01 4.49 29.04
CA ASN A 518 8.03 5.39 28.48
C ASN A 518 8.43 4.96 27.07
N THR A 519 8.59 3.67 26.82
CA THR A 519 8.86 3.13 25.48
C THR A 519 7.76 3.48 24.49
N PHE A 520 6.49 3.25 24.86
CA PHE A 520 5.35 3.57 24.00
C PHE A 520 5.24 5.08 23.74
N ASN A 521 5.28 5.91 24.78
CA ASN A 521 5.16 7.36 24.64
C ASN A 521 6.30 7.94 23.79
N HIS A 522 7.53 7.45 23.96
CA HIS A 522 8.67 7.86 23.13
C HIS A 522 8.43 7.51 21.66
N ARG A 523 8.07 6.25 21.37
CA ARG A 523 7.77 5.77 20.02
C ARG A 523 6.67 6.62 19.37
N MET A 524 5.55 6.82 20.07
CA MET A 524 4.41 7.56 19.52
C MET A 524 4.73 9.04 19.32
N ARG A 525 5.57 9.63 20.18
CA ARG A 525 6.07 11.01 20.00
C ARG A 525 6.97 11.12 18.78
N GLU A 526 7.87 10.16 18.55
CA GLU A 526 8.70 10.13 17.34
C GLU A 526 7.84 9.94 16.08
N CYS A 527 6.85 9.04 16.15
CA CYS A 527 5.99 8.73 15.01
C CYS A 527 5.02 9.87 14.67
N PHE A 528 4.38 10.48 15.66
CA PHE A 528 3.21 11.33 15.46
C PHE A 528 3.25 12.67 16.18
N GLY A 529 4.33 13.00 16.90
CA GLY A 529 4.42 14.21 17.71
C GLY A 529 4.33 15.53 16.93
N LEU A 530 4.50 15.50 15.60
CA LEU A 530 4.36 16.67 14.72
C LEU A 530 2.94 16.83 14.15
N ILE A 531 2.09 15.81 14.23
CA ILE A 531 0.71 15.85 13.74
C ILE A 531 -0.14 16.63 14.75
N ARG A 532 -0.91 17.63 14.26
CA ARG A 532 -1.78 18.43 15.13
C ARG A 532 -3.16 17.80 15.30
N SER A 533 -3.70 17.20 14.24
CA SER A 533 -5.00 16.55 14.24
C SER A 533 -4.90 15.16 13.61
N PRO A 534 -5.26 14.08 14.34
CA PRO A 534 -5.70 14.09 15.73
C PRO A 534 -4.55 14.33 16.71
N PRO A 535 -4.81 14.88 17.91
CA PRO A 535 -3.77 15.09 18.91
C PRO A 535 -3.21 13.75 19.42
N LEU A 536 -1.92 13.76 19.76
CA LEU A 536 -1.23 12.60 20.33
C LEU A 536 -1.90 12.14 21.64
N SER A 537 -2.23 10.85 21.73
CA SER A 537 -2.73 10.24 22.97
C SER A 537 -1.61 9.52 23.70
N SER A 538 -1.49 9.74 25.02
CA SER A 538 -0.49 9.08 25.85
C SER A 538 -0.86 7.63 26.16
N TYR A 539 0.13 6.82 26.54
CA TYR A 539 -0.08 5.45 27.04
C TYR A 539 -1.18 5.40 28.10
N ALA A 540 -1.10 6.27 29.12
CA ALA A 540 -2.09 6.34 30.19
C ALA A 540 -3.52 6.61 29.67
N GLN A 541 -3.67 7.44 28.62
CA GLN A 541 -4.97 7.68 28.01
C GLN A 541 -5.48 6.45 27.25
N CYS A 542 -4.60 5.74 26.56
CA CYS A 542 -4.93 4.51 25.84
C CYS A 542 -5.36 3.39 26.81
N THR A 543 -4.66 3.24 27.94
CA THR A 543 -4.96 2.18 28.92
C THR A 543 -6.16 2.51 29.81
N LYS A 544 -6.53 3.78 29.99
CA LYS A 544 -7.77 4.16 30.69
C LYS A 544 -9.04 3.64 30.00
N ALA A 545 -8.97 3.31 28.71
CA ALA A 545 -10.09 2.75 27.97
C ALA A 545 -10.31 1.25 28.23
N ARG A 546 -9.45 0.60 29.01
CA ARG A 546 -9.65 -0.80 29.42
C ARG A 546 -10.95 -0.89 30.22
N PRO A 547 -11.84 -1.85 29.92
CA PRO A 547 -13.01 -2.07 30.77
C PRO A 547 -12.58 -2.53 32.16
N GLU A 548 -13.33 -2.13 33.19
CA GLU A 548 -13.15 -2.66 34.53
C GLU A 548 -13.62 -4.13 34.56
N LEU A 549 -12.66 -5.05 34.61
CA LEU A 549 -12.91 -6.51 34.55
C LEU A 549 -12.67 -7.21 35.89
N THR A 550 -12.47 -6.43 36.96
CA THR A 550 -12.21 -6.90 38.32
C THR A 550 -13.44 -6.74 39.20
N GLY A 551 -13.79 -7.78 39.97
CA GLY A 551 -14.94 -7.78 40.89
C GLY A 551 -15.83 -9.02 40.75
N GLU A 552 -16.45 -9.46 41.85
CA GLU A 552 -17.31 -10.66 41.89
C GLU A 552 -18.53 -10.54 40.95
N ASP A 553 -19.09 -9.33 40.80
CA ASP A 553 -20.24 -9.06 39.93
C ASP A 553 -19.91 -9.08 38.42
N VAL A 554 -18.63 -8.91 38.05
CA VAL A 554 -18.18 -8.82 36.66
C VAL A 554 -17.75 -10.17 36.11
N ALA A 555 -17.24 -11.05 36.97
CA ALA A 555 -16.82 -12.41 36.62
C ALA A 555 -17.86 -13.22 35.81
N PRO A 556 -19.17 -13.24 36.15
CA PRO A 556 -20.18 -13.95 35.36
C PRO A 556 -20.54 -13.26 34.04
N ARG A 557 -20.18 -11.99 33.83
CA ARG A 557 -20.48 -11.22 32.60
C ARG A 557 -19.41 -11.39 31.53
N ILE A 558 -18.21 -11.86 31.89
CA ILE A 558 -17.08 -12.05 30.96
C ILE A 558 -17.44 -12.96 29.75
N PRO A 559 -18.09 -14.13 29.93
CA PRO A 559 -18.53 -14.94 28.79
C PRO A 559 -19.54 -14.21 27.89
N VAL A 560 -20.42 -13.40 28.45
CA VAL A 560 -21.40 -12.60 27.69
C VAL A 560 -20.70 -11.53 26.86
N TYR A 561 -19.71 -10.82 27.42
CA TYR A 561 -18.90 -9.87 26.66
C TYR A 561 -18.14 -10.55 25.52
N ALA A 562 -17.55 -11.72 25.77
CA ALA A 562 -16.87 -12.50 24.75
C ALA A 562 -17.81 -12.94 23.62
N GLN A 563 -19.03 -13.38 23.95
CA GLN A 563 -20.04 -13.78 22.96
C GLN A 563 -20.51 -12.60 22.11
N ASN A 564 -20.80 -11.45 22.74
CA ASN A 564 -21.18 -10.22 22.02
C ASN A 564 -20.07 -9.76 21.08
N ALA A 565 -18.81 -9.82 21.53
CA ALA A 565 -17.64 -9.50 20.73
C ALA A 565 -17.47 -10.49 19.55
N SER A 566 -17.72 -11.79 19.77
CA SER A 566 -17.73 -12.80 18.71
C SER A 566 -18.75 -12.43 17.61
N ASP A 567 -19.94 -11.98 17.98
CA ASP A 567 -20.96 -11.57 17.01
C ASP A 567 -20.59 -10.28 16.27
N VAL A 568 -19.89 -9.34 16.92
CA VAL A 568 -19.32 -8.16 16.25
C VAL A 568 -18.28 -8.58 15.21
N ALA A 569 -17.37 -9.51 15.52
CA ALA A 569 -16.38 -10.03 14.58
C ALA A 569 -17.05 -10.76 13.38
N LYS A 570 -18.10 -11.56 13.62
CA LYS A 570 -18.88 -12.17 12.52
C LYS A 570 -19.51 -11.11 11.61
N ARG A 571 -20.03 -10.03 12.18
CA ARG A 571 -20.57 -8.90 11.38
C ARG A 571 -19.47 -8.19 10.58
N ALA A 572 -18.26 -8.05 11.13
CA ALA A 572 -17.12 -7.50 10.40
C ALA A 572 -16.73 -8.39 9.21
N ALA A 573 -16.69 -9.72 9.41
CA ALA A 573 -16.46 -10.70 8.34
C ALA A 573 -17.54 -10.63 7.25
N ALA A 574 -18.82 -10.60 7.65
CA ALA A 574 -19.95 -10.48 6.72
C ALA A 574 -19.90 -9.17 5.92
N LYS A 575 -19.43 -8.07 6.54
CA LYS A 575 -19.25 -6.79 5.86
C LYS A 575 -18.13 -6.84 4.81
N ALA A 576 -17.00 -7.47 5.11
CA ALA A 576 -15.92 -7.68 4.14
C ALA A 576 -16.38 -8.55 2.95
N ARG A 577 -17.11 -9.64 3.23
CA ARG A 577 -17.73 -10.47 2.20
C ARG A 577 -18.75 -9.70 1.36
N GLY A 578 -19.56 -8.85 2.00
CA GLY A 578 -20.52 -7.99 1.33
C GLY A 578 -19.89 -7.01 0.35
N ILE A 579 -18.67 -6.50 0.63
CA ILE A 579 -17.91 -5.66 -0.31
C ILE A 579 -17.55 -6.46 -1.57
N LEU A 580 -17.12 -7.72 -1.43
CA LEU A 580 -16.84 -8.57 -2.59
C LEU A 580 -18.10 -8.86 -3.42
N GLN A 581 -19.26 -9.00 -2.77
CA GLN A 581 -20.54 -9.21 -3.47
C GLN A 581 -21.03 -7.97 -4.24
N GLN A 582 -20.48 -6.79 -3.96
CA GLN A 582 -20.75 -5.58 -4.77
C GLN A 582 -20.15 -5.63 -6.17
N LEU A 583 -19.35 -6.66 -6.50
CA LEU A 583 -18.83 -6.94 -7.86
C LEU A 583 -19.92 -6.98 -8.94
N THR A 584 -21.18 -7.23 -8.58
CA THR A 584 -22.32 -7.33 -9.50
C THR A 584 -23.26 -6.12 -9.48
N GLY A 585 -22.91 -5.01 -8.79
CA GLY A 585 -23.79 -3.85 -8.58
C GLY A 585 -23.20 -2.50 -9.00
N ASN A 586 -24.07 -1.54 -9.30
CA ASN A 586 -23.71 -0.17 -9.69
C ASN A 586 -23.09 0.60 -8.51
N GLY A 587 -21.75 0.70 -8.44
CA GLY A 587 -21.11 1.62 -7.50
C GLY A 587 -19.59 1.50 -7.33
N ALA A 588 -19.00 0.34 -7.55
CA ALA A 588 -17.55 0.13 -7.43
C ALA A 588 -16.96 -0.43 -8.73
N GLU A 589 -15.79 0.08 -9.13
CA GLU A 589 -15.06 -0.43 -10.30
C GLU A 589 -14.71 -1.92 -10.09
N PRO A 590 -15.15 -2.86 -10.96
CA PRO A 590 -14.87 -4.28 -10.78
C PRO A 590 -13.37 -4.60 -10.71
N ALA A 591 -12.56 -3.84 -11.46
CA ALA A 591 -11.11 -3.92 -11.43
C ALA A 591 -10.53 -3.62 -10.04
N ARG A 592 -11.02 -2.58 -9.36
CA ARG A 592 -10.63 -2.23 -7.99
C ARG A 592 -10.96 -3.36 -7.02
N LEU A 593 -12.19 -3.88 -7.07
CA LEU A 593 -12.63 -4.97 -6.18
C LEU A 593 -11.84 -6.27 -6.41
N ASN A 594 -11.51 -6.59 -7.66
CA ASN A 594 -10.67 -7.73 -7.99
C ASN A 594 -9.25 -7.58 -7.41
N ALA A 595 -8.66 -6.38 -7.48
CA ALA A 595 -7.34 -6.12 -6.90
C ALA A 595 -7.34 -6.22 -5.37
N MET A 596 -8.43 -5.82 -4.72
CA MET A 596 -8.58 -5.91 -3.26
C MET A 596 -8.97 -7.32 -2.77
N ARG A 597 -9.23 -8.28 -3.66
CA ARG A 597 -9.84 -9.56 -3.32
C ARG A 597 -9.05 -10.35 -2.28
N ALA A 598 -7.75 -10.55 -2.51
CA ALA A 598 -6.89 -11.30 -1.61
C ALA A 598 -6.84 -10.67 -0.21
N THR A 599 -6.77 -9.33 -0.15
CA THR A 599 -6.81 -8.56 1.10
C THR A 599 -8.15 -8.73 1.82
N LEU A 600 -9.27 -8.62 1.11
CA LEU A 600 -10.61 -8.77 1.70
C LEU A 600 -10.88 -10.20 2.19
N GLU A 601 -10.46 -11.21 1.45
CA GLU A 601 -10.53 -12.62 1.87
C GLU A 601 -9.61 -12.90 3.07
N GLY A 602 -8.41 -12.30 3.10
CA GLY A 602 -7.52 -12.33 4.25
C GLY A 602 -8.15 -11.70 5.49
N PHE A 603 -8.79 -10.54 5.33
CA PHE A 603 -9.51 -9.85 6.40
C PHE A 603 -10.70 -10.69 6.90
N GLU A 604 -11.48 -11.27 6.00
CA GLU A 604 -12.60 -12.15 6.34
C GLU A 604 -12.13 -13.35 7.16
N ARG A 605 -11.03 -13.99 6.75
CA ARG A 605 -10.41 -15.10 7.49
C ARG A 605 -9.96 -14.66 8.88
N ALA A 606 -9.32 -13.51 9.01
CA ALA A 606 -8.90 -12.94 10.29
C ALA A 606 -10.12 -12.75 11.22
N ALA A 607 -11.16 -12.07 10.73
CA ALA A 607 -12.38 -11.79 11.49
C ALA A 607 -13.12 -13.05 11.93
N ASN A 608 -13.23 -14.06 11.05
CA ASN A 608 -13.84 -15.35 11.40
C ASN A 608 -13.00 -16.10 12.46
N THR A 609 -11.68 -16.01 12.38
CA THR A 609 -10.78 -16.63 13.37
C THR A 609 -10.91 -15.95 14.73
N THR A 610 -10.97 -14.62 14.78
CA THR A 610 -11.25 -13.85 16.00
C THR A 610 -12.60 -14.23 16.60
N ALA A 611 -13.65 -14.34 15.78
CA ALA A 611 -14.98 -14.74 16.24
C ALA A 611 -14.99 -16.14 16.86
N ALA A 612 -14.31 -17.11 16.21
CA ALA A 612 -14.20 -18.47 16.71
C ALA A 612 -13.41 -18.54 18.03
N ALA A 613 -12.29 -17.81 18.11
CA ALA A 613 -11.46 -17.75 19.32
C ALA A 613 -12.23 -17.14 20.51
N LEU A 614 -12.99 -16.06 20.29
CA LEU A 614 -13.87 -15.47 21.31
C LEU A 614 -14.97 -16.43 21.78
N GLY A 615 -15.57 -17.17 20.85
CA GLY A 615 -16.57 -18.20 21.20
C GLY A 615 -15.95 -19.33 22.03
N ALA A 616 -14.74 -19.78 21.67
CA ALA A 616 -14.00 -20.78 22.45
C ALA A 616 -13.63 -20.24 23.84
N PHE A 617 -13.19 -18.98 23.95
CA PHE A 617 -12.89 -18.33 25.22
C PHE A 617 -14.11 -18.29 26.14
N ALA A 618 -15.28 -17.92 25.61
CA ALA A 618 -16.52 -17.87 26.37
C ALA A 618 -16.83 -19.25 26.99
N ALA A 619 -16.75 -20.32 26.20
CA ALA A 619 -16.98 -21.69 26.65
C ALA A 619 -15.91 -22.20 27.65
N ILE A 620 -14.66 -21.74 27.53
CA ILE A 620 -13.58 -22.08 28.47
C ILE A 620 -13.78 -21.37 29.81
N CYS A 621 -14.25 -20.11 29.80
CA CYS A 621 -14.47 -19.33 31.03
C CYS A 621 -15.54 -19.91 31.97
N GLU A 622 -16.46 -20.72 31.45
CA GLU A 622 -17.49 -21.39 32.24
C GLU A 622 -16.93 -22.53 33.11
N ASP A 623 -15.74 -23.06 32.78
CA ASP A 623 -15.08 -24.16 33.51
C ASP A 623 -13.69 -23.74 34.03
N PRO A 624 -13.53 -23.54 35.35
CA PRO A 624 -12.25 -23.18 35.96
C PRO A 624 -11.11 -24.16 35.65
N LYS A 625 -11.40 -25.45 35.46
CA LYS A 625 -10.38 -26.45 35.13
C LYS A 625 -9.87 -26.24 33.71
N ARG A 626 -10.78 -26.01 32.75
CA ARG A 626 -10.40 -25.68 31.37
C ARG A 626 -9.61 -24.38 31.31
N LEU A 627 -10.01 -23.36 32.07
CA LEU A 627 -9.28 -22.09 32.11
C LEU A 627 -7.81 -22.28 32.53
N ALA A 628 -7.55 -23.13 33.53
CA ALA A 628 -6.18 -23.42 33.99
C ALA A 628 -5.33 -24.21 32.97
N GLU A 629 -5.96 -24.97 32.07
CA GLU A 629 -5.30 -25.77 31.03
C GLU A 629 -4.91 -24.97 29.78
N HIS A 630 -5.34 -23.72 29.65
CA HIS A 630 -5.13 -22.92 28.45
C HIS A 630 -4.27 -21.67 28.71
N ILE A 631 -3.70 -21.13 27.63
CA ILE A 631 -3.00 -19.84 27.55
C ILE A 631 -3.51 -19.06 26.35
N ALA A 632 -3.43 -17.74 26.43
CA ALA A 632 -3.67 -16.87 25.29
C ALA A 632 -2.34 -16.53 24.62
N VAL A 633 -2.34 -16.47 23.29
CA VAL A 633 -1.18 -16.12 22.47
C VAL A 633 -1.58 -15.08 21.43
N VAL A 634 -0.65 -14.22 21.05
CA VAL A 634 -0.86 -13.24 19.99
C VAL A 634 -0.55 -13.91 18.65
N GLU A 635 -1.49 -13.86 17.72
CA GLU A 635 -1.40 -14.50 16.41
C GLU A 635 -1.81 -13.52 15.29
N LYS A 636 -1.51 -13.87 14.03
CA LYS A 636 -1.84 -13.07 12.84
C LYS A 636 -2.55 -13.92 11.77
N PRO A 637 -3.76 -14.43 12.02
CA PRO A 637 -4.44 -15.32 11.07
C PRO A 637 -4.91 -14.51 9.84
N GLY A 638 -4.43 -14.88 8.66
CA GLY A 638 -4.84 -14.27 7.40
C GLY A 638 -3.91 -13.16 6.93
N LEU A 639 -3.97 -11.97 7.56
CA LEU A 639 -3.18 -10.80 7.17
C LEU A 639 -2.12 -10.47 8.24
N PRO A 640 -0.89 -10.12 7.85
CA PRO A 640 0.21 -9.95 8.78
C PRO A 640 0.09 -8.71 9.68
N TYR A 641 -0.68 -7.71 9.28
CA TYR A 641 -0.93 -6.49 10.05
C TYR A 641 -2.17 -6.58 10.96
N LEU A 642 -2.93 -7.68 10.93
CA LEU A 642 -4.10 -7.88 11.77
C LEU A 642 -3.74 -8.78 12.96
N LEU A 643 -3.66 -8.17 14.14
CA LEU A 643 -3.51 -8.91 15.39
C LEU A 643 -4.78 -9.69 15.70
N ASN A 644 -4.60 -10.88 16.25
CA ASN A 644 -5.62 -11.69 16.86
C ASN A 644 -5.09 -12.31 18.17
N ILE A 645 -6.00 -12.79 19.00
CA ILE A 645 -5.66 -13.60 20.18
C ILE A 645 -6.10 -15.03 19.92
N GLY A 646 -5.15 -15.95 19.93
CA GLY A 646 -5.37 -17.39 19.88
C GLY A 646 -5.48 -17.98 21.29
N ILE A 647 -6.19 -19.10 21.43
CA ILE A 647 -6.26 -19.87 22.67
C ILE A 647 -5.62 -21.23 22.43
N GLN A 648 -4.59 -21.55 23.20
CA GLN A 648 -3.85 -22.78 23.07
C GLN A 648 -3.86 -23.55 24.39
N LYS A 649 -3.80 -24.88 24.32
CA LYS A 649 -3.57 -25.71 25.50
C LYS A 649 -2.14 -25.51 25.99
N ARG A 650 -1.95 -25.43 27.30
CA ARG A 650 -0.62 -25.43 27.92
C ARG A 650 0.07 -26.75 27.57
N VAL A 651 1.13 -26.66 26.79
CA VAL A 651 2.06 -27.78 26.61
C VAL A 651 2.80 -27.93 27.94
N LYS A 652 2.54 -29.02 28.68
CA LYS A 652 3.38 -29.36 29.84
C LYS A 652 4.81 -29.50 29.31
N PRO A 653 5.82 -28.86 29.92
CA PRO A 653 7.20 -29.13 29.54
C PRO A 653 7.40 -30.65 29.65
N LEU A 654 7.90 -31.26 28.56
CA LEU A 654 8.42 -32.61 28.63
C LEU A 654 9.46 -32.59 29.74
N ASN A 655 9.18 -33.30 30.83
CA ASN A 655 10.20 -33.63 31.81
C ASN A 655 11.26 -34.44 31.04
N VAL A 656 12.30 -33.76 30.56
CA VAL A 656 13.56 -34.40 30.23
C VAL A 656 14.14 -34.79 31.58
N SER A 657 13.75 -35.96 32.06
CA SER A 657 14.49 -36.66 33.08
C SER A 657 15.89 -36.86 32.51
N ASN A 658 16.87 -36.16 33.07
CA ASN A 658 18.27 -36.55 32.95
C ASN A 658 18.35 -38.00 33.47
N SER A 659 18.51 -38.94 32.54
CA SER A 659 18.99 -40.29 32.79
C SER A 659 20.26 -40.48 32.00
#